data_AF-A0A1I7SCN2-F1
#
_entry.id   AF-A0A1I7SCN2-F1
#
_cell.length_a   1.000
_cell.length_b   1.000
_cell.length_c   1.000
_cell.angle_alpha   90.00
_cell.angle_beta   90.00
_cell.angle_gamma   90.00
#
_symmetry.space_group_name_H-M   'P 1'
#
loop_
_entity.id
_entity.type
_entity.pdbx_description
1 polymer ?
#
loop_
_entity_poly.entity_id
_entity_poly.type
_entity_poly.pdbx_seq_one_letter_code
_entity_poly.pdbx_strand_id
1 'polypeptide(L)'
;MPTLLQYLCEKYEIDVLGLKELIFDRHSRAEILKEIKNLKLMTNYGVPRPLPVTFVNFTVLGSNRYPAYNGYLDINLRQFYYVKHRKVNGSIDGFLGLIHNGAADTLALTVFQDDARREFFDFTKPLYFSYCKAFLNLPRDDWNKYFAFFQSYHYSAWIGIVTALLVQCALCIFVNRIEARVQKRDSTESVFELAWQMLRLQLMQSETLQHSLTAGKISMVIFSLIQCTVVMGVLSSYIFSNLVRPKPPIPFTTFAQFTSLVADGTLHLVEVTKRNVFYETVIHSNAADFTAMRKALESNPLRLGASLHHVVDMLDEPGAVLLRYEDEHLAFDTARKCNIYVTDMIFPPVYGHLVFRKGFPFMKQINEFITKEHWRVQRLWRKYLKAYKNHVACVPSNVEVIGSKYPYIGTAIALFLAEMLAIVVTSTDEHLLGQVEGDLYGWDAGCEHGLQRLPRPNAAILLLVSGTSCGGGLRSTSSCLQQGVQVLKLIADGLNLRIEPVIVPSEQPIIGGVSNKKIFVNIPQDNWNQYFAFFQSYQLTTWIGIAVALLVQCVLCVVINRIEAQIRKRESKESAMELVWQMLRLQLLQSKIMRNSSKAGKFSVVVFSLIQCTVIMGVLSSYIFSNLVRPKAHIPFKTFEQFTSMISDGTLHMVEITKHNVFYEAILNSNASDYTAMREALEKNPLRLGSSLKQVMAMMDEPGAVLLRSEDERISFELSRKCNIFSADTIFPPAYGYFVFKKGFPYVDRINKIIEKEHWRLRSLWRKYLEVYRGQIDCAPASTQVIGPKYPYFGTVVILLLVELVAIVIFFGEVIARYVKRLHWKQGRVPSATL
;
A
#
# COMPACT_ATOMS: atom_id res chain seq x y z
N MET A 1 -2.77 -33.08 11.76
CA MET A 1 -1.68 -33.78 12.50
C MET A 1 -1.34 -33.10 13.83
N PRO A 2 -1.11 -31.78 13.92
CA PRO A 2 -0.73 -31.12 15.19
C PRO A 2 -1.79 -31.25 16.30
N THR A 3 -3.06 -31.11 15.94
CA THR A 3 -4.20 -31.24 16.86
C THR A 3 -4.41 -32.66 17.39
N LEU A 4 -4.11 -33.68 16.57
CA LEU A 4 -4.17 -35.08 17.00
C LEU A 4 -3.04 -35.38 17.98
N LEU A 5 -1.85 -34.83 17.74
CA LEU A 5 -0.70 -34.99 18.61
C LEU A 5 -0.96 -34.34 19.97
N GLN A 6 -1.52 -33.14 19.98
CA GLN A 6 -1.86 -32.42 21.22
C GLN A 6 -2.95 -33.15 22.02
N TYR A 7 -4.01 -33.65 21.37
CA TYR A 7 -5.04 -34.46 22.02
C TYR A 7 -4.47 -35.72 22.68
N LEU A 8 -3.57 -36.42 21.98
CA LEU A 8 -2.94 -37.63 22.54
C LEU A 8 -1.99 -37.28 23.70
N CYS A 9 -1.23 -36.19 23.61
CA CYS A 9 -0.38 -35.73 24.72
C CYS A 9 -1.22 -35.36 25.96
N GLU A 10 -2.32 -34.64 25.78
CA GLU A 10 -3.23 -34.26 26.88
C GLU A 10 -3.94 -35.48 27.49
N LYS A 11 -4.41 -36.43 26.65
CA LYS A 11 -5.15 -37.62 27.13
C LYS A 11 -4.27 -38.57 27.96
N TYR A 12 -3.01 -38.72 27.57
CA TYR A 12 -2.07 -39.60 28.27
C TYR A 12 -1.19 -38.85 29.28
N GLU A 13 -1.43 -37.54 29.49
CA GLU A 13 -0.65 -36.66 30.38
C GLU A 13 0.88 -36.74 30.16
N ILE A 14 1.29 -36.88 28.90
CA ILE A 14 2.70 -37.01 28.50
C ILE A 14 3.04 -35.96 27.45
N ASP A 15 4.30 -35.52 27.44
CA ASP A 15 4.79 -34.64 26.40
C ASP A 15 5.02 -35.39 25.07
N VAL A 16 5.44 -34.66 24.03
CA VAL A 16 5.65 -35.23 22.69
C VAL A 16 6.72 -36.32 22.68
N LEU A 17 7.70 -36.27 23.60
CA LEU A 17 8.72 -37.30 23.72
C LEU A 17 8.14 -38.56 24.39
N GLY A 18 7.39 -38.39 25.48
CA GLY A 18 6.70 -39.48 26.16
C GLY A 18 5.69 -40.17 25.24
N LEU A 19 4.96 -39.42 24.40
CA LEU A 19 4.06 -39.99 23.40
C LEU A 19 4.82 -40.82 22.36
N LYS A 20 6.04 -40.42 22.02
CA LYS A 20 6.89 -41.16 21.09
C LYS A 20 7.30 -42.50 21.69
N GLU A 21 7.70 -42.53 22.96
CA GLU A 21 8.01 -43.77 23.70
C GLU A 21 6.78 -44.67 23.84
N LEU A 22 5.61 -44.08 24.15
CA LEU A 22 4.32 -44.78 24.24
C LEU A 22 3.89 -45.43 22.92
N ILE A 23 4.25 -44.83 21.77
CA ILE A 23 4.00 -45.38 20.44
C ILE A 23 4.94 -46.56 20.11
N PHE A 24 6.11 -46.64 20.74
CA PHE A 24 7.05 -47.75 20.55
C PHE A 24 6.74 -48.96 21.43
N ASP A 25 6.00 -48.78 22.53
CA ASP A 25 5.44 -49.90 23.29
C ASP A 25 4.33 -50.62 22.51
N ARG A 26 4.47 -51.95 22.35
CA ARG A 26 3.55 -52.74 21.50
C ARG A 26 2.12 -52.73 22.01
N HIS A 27 1.92 -52.71 23.32
CA HIS A 27 0.58 -52.80 23.90
C HIS A 27 -0.15 -51.45 23.80
N SER A 28 0.55 -50.38 24.15
CA SER A 28 0.05 -49.00 24.09
C SER A 28 -0.19 -48.54 22.63
N ARG A 29 0.65 -48.97 21.69
CA ARG A 29 0.48 -48.66 20.26
C ARG A 29 -0.84 -49.18 19.70
N ALA A 30 -1.30 -50.37 20.10
CA ALA A 30 -2.56 -50.93 19.62
C ALA A 30 -3.77 -50.11 20.11
N GLU A 31 -3.70 -49.61 21.34
CA GLU A 31 -4.72 -48.76 21.94
C GLU A 31 -4.76 -47.37 21.29
N ILE A 32 -3.59 -46.74 21.10
CA ILE A 32 -3.45 -45.47 20.38
C ILE A 32 -3.94 -45.60 18.94
N LEU A 33 -3.62 -46.69 18.23
CA LEU A 33 -4.09 -46.92 16.86
C LEU A 33 -5.60 -47.15 16.80
N LYS A 34 -6.19 -47.81 17.80
CA LYS A 34 -7.65 -47.96 17.92
C LYS A 34 -8.32 -46.59 18.15
N GLU A 35 -7.73 -45.75 18.98
CA GLU A 35 -8.16 -44.37 19.24
C GLU A 35 -8.09 -43.51 17.97
N ILE A 36 -6.97 -43.56 17.25
CA ILE A 36 -6.78 -42.85 15.97
C ILE A 36 -7.78 -43.34 14.92
N LYS A 37 -8.08 -44.65 14.88
CA LYS A 37 -9.04 -45.23 13.95
C LYS A 37 -10.48 -44.80 14.28
N ASN A 38 -10.83 -44.70 15.56
CA ASN A 38 -12.11 -44.14 16.02
C ASN A 38 -12.22 -42.64 15.69
N LEU A 39 -11.16 -41.87 15.87
CA LEU A 39 -11.11 -40.45 15.47
C LEU A 39 -11.20 -40.28 13.95
N LYS A 40 -10.58 -41.17 13.16
CA LYS A 40 -10.71 -41.19 11.68
C LYS A 40 -12.13 -41.52 11.23
N LEU A 41 -12.79 -42.46 11.90
CA LEU A 41 -14.21 -42.80 11.65
C LEU A 41 -15.14 -41.64 12.01
N MET A 42 -14.79 -40.81 13.00
CA MET A 42 -15.53 -39.56 13.30
C MET A 42 -15.29 -38.46 12.27
N THR A 43 -14.13 -38.42 11.60
CA THR A 43 -13.83 -37.41 10.55
C THR A 43 -14.34 -37.78 9.15
N ASN A 44 -14.71 -39.04 8.88
CA ASN A 44 -15.22 -39.48 7.57
C ASN A 44 -16.72 -39.19 7.34
N TYR A 45 -17.44 -38.71 8.35
CA TYR A 45 -18.74 -38.05 8.12
C TYR A 45 -18.46 -36.58 7.81
N GLY A 46 -18.35 -36.28 6.51
CA GLY A 46 -17.98 -34.98 5.94
C GLY A 46 -19.04 -33.89 6.12
N VAL A 47 -19.29 -33.48 7.36
CA VAL A 47 -19.91 -32.19 7.68
C VAL A 47 -19.17 -31.64 8.90
N PRO A 48 -18.46 -30.50 8.82
CA PRO A 48 -17.97 -29.84 10.01
C PRO A 48 -19.18 -29.47 10.86
N ARG A 49 -19.30 -30.06 12.06
CA ARG A 49 -20.34 -29.66 13.01
C ARG A 49 -20.10 -28.17 13.35
N PRO A 50 -21.14 -27.31 13.29
CA PRO A 50 -21.00 -25.92 13.73
C PRO A 50 -20.56 -25.89 15.20
N LEU A 51 -19.70 -24.93 15.53
CA LEU A 51 -19.24 -24.71 16.89
C LEU A 51 -20.47 -24.51 17.81
N PRO A 52 -20.56 -25.24 18.94
CA PRO A 52 -21.65 -25.03 19.88
C PRO A 52 -21.57 -23.61 20.44
N VAL A 53 -22.71 -22.93 20.52
CA VAL A 53 -22.80 -21.64 21.20
C VAL A 53 -22.90 -21.90 22.69
N THR A 54 -22.01 -21.26 23.45
CA THR A 54 -21.85 -21.45 24.89
C THR A 54 -22.75 -20.48 25.65
N PHE A 55 -23.61 -21.01 26.53
CA PHE A 55 -24.43 -20.21 27.44
C PHE A 55 -23.74 -20.06 28.79
N VAL A 56 -24.04 -18.96 29.48
CA VAL A 56 -23.45 -18.65 30.77
C VAL A 56 -24.57 -18.24 31.73
N ASN A 57 -24.72 -18.99 32.82
CA ASN A 57 -25.52 -18.59 33.97
C ASN A 57 -24.61 -18.13 35.10
N PHE A 58 -24.94 -16.99 35.72
CA PHE A 58 -24.20 -16.44 36.84
C PHE A 58 -24.89 -16.82 38.15
N THR A 59 -24.26 -17.71 38.92
CA THR A 59 -24.71 -17.98 40.29
C THR A 59 -23.79 -17.27 41.27
N VAL A 60 -24.31 -16.28 42.00
CA VAL A 60 -23.55 -15.55 43.02
C VAL A 60 -23.59 -16.35 44.32
N LEU A 61 -22.45 -16.90 44.74
CA LEU A 61 -22.28 -17.43 46.09
C LEU A 61 -21.67 -16.34 46.97
N GLY A 62 -22.31 -16.04 48.09
CA GLY A 62 -21.78 -15.13 49.10
C GLY A 62 -20.53 -15.72 49.75
N SER A 63 -19.34 -15.38 49.27
CA SER A 63 -18.07 -15.73 49.91
C SER A 63 -17.14 -14.52 49.98
N ASN A 64 -16.84 -14.08 51.19
CA ASN A 64 -16.14 -12.83 51.52
C ASN A 64 -14.60 -12.88 51.39
N ARG A 65 -13.99 -13.89 50.76
CA ARG A 65 -12.52 -14.09 50.85
C ARG A 65 -11.66 -13.64 49.67
N TYR A 66 -12.20 -13.14 48.57
CA TYR A 66 -11.43 -12.45 47.52
C TYR A 66 -12.26 -11.34 46.85
N PRO A 67 -11.73 -10.11 46.67
CA PRO A 67 -12.46 -9.03 46.01
C PRO A 67 -12.52 -9.16 44.48
N ALA A 68 -11.95 -10.24 43.91
CA ALA A 68 -12.22 -10.66 42.54
C ALA A 68 -13.37 -11.69 42.58
N TYR A 69 -14.42 -11.42 41.81
CA TYR A 69 -15.69 -12.16 41.78
C TYR A 69 -15.51 -13.70 41.78
N ASN A 70 -15.88 -14.36 42.87
CA ASN A 70 -16.02 -15.82 42.94
C ASN A 70 -17.46 -16.22 42.57
N GLY A 71 -17.92 -15.86 41.37
CA GLY A 71 -19.14 -16.42 40.79
C GLY A 71 -18.83 -17.76 40.14
N TYR A 72 -19.66 -18.77 40.34
CA TYR A 72 -19.58 -19.98 39.51
C TYR A 72 -20.22 -19.67 38.16
N LEU A 73 -19.45 -19.98 37.11
CA LEU A 73 -19.86 -19.87 35.72
C LEU A 73 -20.39 -21.24 35.28
N ASP A 74 -21.70 -21.42 35.23
CA ASP A 74 -22.24 -22.64 34.64
C ASP A 74 -22.32 -22.48 33.13
N ILE A 75 -21.56 -23.31 32.44
CA ILE A 75 -21.48 -23.34 30.99
C ILE A 75 -22.40 -24.45 30.48
N ASN A 76 -23.56 -24.07 29.96
CA ASN A 76 -24.46 -25.00 29.27
C ASN A 76 -24.17 -24.93 27.75
N LEU A 77 -23.93 -26.07 27.11
CA LEU A 77 -23.72 -26.15 25.66
C LEU A 77 -24.99 -26.67 24.99
N ARG A 78 -25.62 -25.85 24.13
CA ARG A 78 -26.74 -26.29 23.30
C ARG A 78 -26.55 -25.85 21.84
N GLN A 79 -26.87 -26.74 20.90
CA GLN A 79 -26.80 -26.45 19.47
C GLN A 79 -28.03 -25.66 19.04
N PHE A 80 -27.82 -24.46 18.49
CA PHE A 80 -28.90 -23.62 17.96
C PHE A 80 -28.40 -22.86 16.73
N TYR A 81 -29.35 -22.45 15.87
CA TYR A 81 -29.09 -21.70 14.64
C TYR A 81 -29.42 -20.20 14.84
N TYR A 82 -28.45 -19.33 14.49
CA TYR A 82 -28.49 -17.86 14.30
C TYR A 82 -29.28 -16.97 15.30
N VAL A 83 -28.73 -15.81 15.63
CA VAL A 83 -29.40 -14.79 16.45
C VAL A 83 -30.52 -14.15 15.63
N LYS A 84 -31.76 -14.63 15.80
CA LYS A 84 -32.95 -14.05 15.16
C LYS A 84 -33.62 -13.07 16.10
N HIS A 85 -33.70 -11.80 15.73
CA HIS A 85 -34.59 -10.83 16.40
C HIS A 85 -35.80 -10.58 15.49
N ARG A 86 -36.92 -11.28 15.74
CA ARG A 86 -38.20 -10.90 15.14
C ARG A 86 -39.26 -10.95 16.21
N LYS A 87 -40.00 -9.85 16.35
CA LYS A 87 -41.25 -9.79 17.09
C LYS A 87 -42.31 -10.51 16.24
N VAL A 88 -42.44 -11.82 16.39
CA VAL A 88 -43.58 -12.56 15.83
C VAL A 88 -44.60 -12.62 16.96
N ASN A 89 -45.71 -11.90 16.83
CA ASN A 89 -46.75 -11.82 17.87
C ASN A 89 -46.27 -11.32 19.25
N GLY A 90 -45.20 -10.52 19.30
CA GLY A 90 -44.65 -10.00 20.55
C GLY A 90 -43.56 -10.85 21.19
N SER A 91 -43.34 -12.10 20.77
CA SER A 91 -42.25 -12.94 21.29
C SER A 91 -40.92 -12.64 20.59
N ILE A 92 -39.82 -12.67 21.36
CA ILE A 92 -38.45 -12.62 20.83
C ILE A 92 -37.97 -14.06 20.69
N ASP A 93 -37.66 -14.47 19.46
CA ASP A 93 -37.13 -15.80 19.17
C ASP A 93 -35.59 -15.85 19.26
N GLY A 94 -35.01 -17.05 19.05
CA GLY A 94 -33.56 -17.24 18.93
C GLY A 94 -32.77 -17.08 20.23
N PHE A 95 -31.46 -16.86 20.12
CA PHE A 95 -30.57 -16.73 21.28
C PHE A 95 -30.94 -15.57 22.22
N LEU A 96 -31.40 -14.46 21.65
CA LEU A 96 -31.87 -13.31 22.43
C LEU A 96 -33.19 -13.61 23.14
N GLY A 97 -34.04 -14.46 22.56
CA GLY A 97 -35.24 -14.97 23.23
C GLY A 97 -34.94 -15.72 24.53
N LEU A 98 -33.83 -16.46 24.58
CA LEU A 98 -33.40 -17.17 25.79
C LEU A 98 -33.03 -16.20 26.92
N ILE A 99 -32.34 -15.10 26.60
CA ILE A 99 -32.05 -14.04 27.57
C ILE A 99 -33.36 -13.35 28.01
N HIS A 100 -34.21 -13.01 27.05
CA HIS A 100 -35.47 -12.30 27.32
C HIS A 100 -36.39 -13.11 28.24
N ASN A 101 -36.48 -14.43 27.99
CA ASN A 101 -37.30 -15.35 28.77
C ASN A 101 -36.65 -15.76 30.11
N GLY A 102 -35.44 -15.28 30.41
CA GLY A 102 -34.71 -15.62 31.64
C GLY A 102 -34.16 -17.04 31.67
N ALA A 103 -34.06 -17.71 30.52
CA ALA A 103 -33.45 -19.04 30.41
C ALA A 103 -31.91 -18.98 30.38
N ALA A 104 -31.34 -17.82 30.08
CA ALA A 104 -29.92 -17.52 30.16
C ALA A 104 -29.71 -16.09 30.66
N ASP A 105 -28.64 -15.84 31.42
CA ASP A 105 -28.31 -14.48 31.87
C ASP A 105 -27.62 -13.67 30.76
N THR A 106 -26.75 -14.34 29.99
CA THR A 106 -26.01 -13.76 28.88
C THR A 106 -25.65 -14.81 27.83
N LEU A 107 -25.03 -14.38 26.74
CA LEU A 107 -24.47 -15.23 25.69
C LEU A 107 -22.95 -15.07 25.68
N ALA A 108 -22.20 -16.15 25.48
CA ALA A 108 -20.77 -16.07 25.17
C ALA A 108 -20.53 -15.66 23.70
N LEU A 109 -21.30 -14.69 23.22
CA LEU A 109 -21.24 -14.11 21.89
C LEU A 109 -21.42 -12.61 22.04
N THR A 110 -20.59 -11.85 21.34
CA THR A 110 -20.78 -10.43 21.21
C THR A 110 -21.92 -10.12 20.24
N VAL A 111 -22.78 -9.20 20.65
CA VAL A 111 -23.93 -8.76 19.87
C VAL A 111 -23.75 -7.29 19.56
N PHE A 112 -23.98 -6.92 18.31
CA PHE A 112 -24.04 -5.52 17.92
C PHE A 112 -25.29 -4.87 18.49
N GLN A 113 -25.08 -3.71 19.11
CA GLN A 113 -26.13 -2.94 19.72
C GLN A 113 -26.95 -2.22 18.66
N ASP A 114 -28.28 -2.34 18.77
CA ASP A 114 -29.26 -1.67 17.93
C ASP A 114 -30.38 -1.11 18.82
N ASP A 115 -31.01 -0.02 18.38
CA ASP A 115 -32.04 0.68 19.15
C ASP A 115 -33.24 -0.24 19.45
N ALA A 116 -33.66 -1.05 18.47
CA ALA A 116 -34.74 -2.02 18.67
C ALA A 116 -34.38 -3.08 19.72
N ARG A 117 -33.09 -3.45 19.85
CA ARG A 117 -32.64 -4.43 20.85
C ARG A 117 -32.47 -3.79 22.23
N ARG A 118 -32.13 -2.49 22.31
CA ARG A 118 -32.00 -1.76 23.59
C ARG A 118 -33.32 -1.70 24.37
N GLU A 119 -34.46 -1.83 23.69
CA GLU A 119 -35.78 -1.91 24.33
C GLU A 119 -35.93 -3.16 25.21
N PHE A 120 -35.35 -4.29 24.79
CA PHE A 120 -35.55 -5.59 25.43
C PHE A 120 -34.34 -6.05 26.25
N PHE A 121 -33.16 -5.51 25.99
CA PHE A 121 -31.90 -5.96 26.57
C PHE A 121 -31.07 -4.81 27.11
N ASP A 122 -30.19 -5.13 28.06
CA ASP A 122 -29.11 -4.25 28.48
C ASP A 122 -27.80 -4.74 27.89
N PHE A 123 -26.98 -3.80 27.44
CA PHE A 123 -25.70 -4.06 26.81
C PHE A 123 -24.58 -3.57 27.70
N THR A 124 -23.47 -4.29 27.73
CA THR A 124 -22.26 -3.80 28.38
C THR A 124 -21.65 -2.64 27.62
N LYS A 125 -20.61 -2.02 28.19
CA LYS A 125 -19.65 -1.22 27.44
C LYS A 125 -19.03 -2.06 26.31
N PRO A 126 -18.64 -1.42 25.20
CA PRO A 126 -18.09 -2.13 24.05
C PRO A 126 -16.79 -2.84 24.43
N LEU A 127 -16.68 -4.12 24.04
CA LEU A 127 -15.48 -4.93 24.28
C LEU A 127 -14.40 -4.63 23.23
N TYR A 128 -14.82 -4.59 21.96
CA TYR A 128 -13.98 -4.32 20.81
C TYR A 128 -14.84 -3.73 19.69
N PHE A 129 -14.21 -3.32 18.60
CA PHE A 129 -14.89 -2.94 17.38
C PHE A 129 -14.45 -3.86 16.23
N SER A 130 -15.35 -4.05 15.26
CA SER A 130 -15.15 -4.90 14.09
C SER A 130 -15.47 -4.11 12.83
N TYR A 131 -14.63 -4.27 11.80
CA TYR A 131 -14.84 -3.62 10.50
C TYR A 131 -15.60 -4.54 9.55
N CYS A 132 -16.58 -3.97 8.82
CA CYS A 132 -17.18 -4.69 7.71
C CYS A 132 -16.17 -4.78 6.56
N LYS A 133 -15.98 -5.99 6.05
CA LYS A 133 -15.17 -6.31 4.88
C LYS A 133 -16.11 -6.73 3.75
N ALA A 134 -15.72 -6.39 2.53
CA ALA A 134 -16.34 -6.96 1.34
C ALA A 134 -15.46 -8.10 0.83
N PHE A 135 -16.06 -9.28 0.74
CA PHE A 135 -15.48 -10.49 0.20
C PHE A 135 -16.01 -10.65 -1.22
N LEU A 136 -15.14 -10.50 -2.21
CA LEU A 136 -15.52 -10.39 -3.61
C LEU A 136 -14.76 -11.40 -4.46
N ASN A 137 -15.49 -12.09 -5.31
CA ASN A 137 -14.91 -12.85 -6.40
C ASN A 137 -15.09 -12.05 -7.68
N LEU A 138 -13.99 -11.45 -8.13
CA LEU A 138 -14.02 -10.67 -9.35
C LEU A 138 -13.98 -11.61 -10.54
N PRO A 139 -14.80 -11.36 -11.58
CA PRO A 139 -14.63 -12.06 -12.83
C PRO A 139 -13.17 -11.97 -13.25
N ARG A 140 -12.58 -13.11 -13.61
CA ARG A 140 -11.27 -13.13 -14.24
C ARG A 140 -11.42 -12.47 -15.59
N ASP A 141 -11.08 -11.19 -15.65
CA ASP A 141 -11.10 -10.44 -16.89
C ASP A 141 -9.87 -10.84 -17.71
N ASP A 142 -9.93 -12.03 -18.30
CA ASP A 142 -8.80 -12.67 -18.98
C ASP A 142 -8.40 -11.93 -20.26
N TRP A 143 -9.33 -11.18 -20.87
CA TRP A 143 -9.08 -10.40 -22.08
C TRP A 143 -8.08 -9.26 -21.85
N ASN A 144 -8.19 -8.58 -20.71
CA ASN A 144 -7.26 -7.54 -20.31
C ASN A 144 -5.83 -8.07 -20.11
N LYS A 145 -5.65 -9.38 -19.88
CA LYS A 145 -4.32 -9.98 -19.72
C LYS A 145 -3.55 -10.07 -21.03
N TYR A 146 -4.22 -10.32 -22.16
CA TYR A 146 -3.55 -10.43 -23.46
C TYR A 146 -2.91 -9.10 -23.90
N PHE A 147 -3.51 -7.97 -23.51
CA PHE A 147 -3.02 -6.62 -23.77
C PHE A 147 -2.40 -5.95 -22.52
N ALA A 148 -2.07 -6.73 -21.49
CA ALA A 148 -1.48 -6.20 -20.25
C ALA A 148 -0.16 -5.44 -20.52
N PHE A 149 0.55 -5.76 -21.60
CA PHE A 149 1.71 -5.00 -22.08
C PHE A 149 1.38 -3.50 -22.29
N PHE A 150 0.25 -3.20 -22.93
CA PHE A 150 -0.17 -1.82 -23.20
C PHE A 150 -0.72 -1.11 -21.96
N GLN A 151 -1.17 -1.85 -20.94
CA GLN A 151 -1.60 -1.27 -19.66
C GLN A 151 -0.44 -0.69 -18.83
N SER A 152 0.80 -0.93 -19.24
CA SER A 152 1.97 -0.34 -18.57
C SER A 152 2.07 1.17 -18.71
N TYR A 153 1.47 1.74 -19.75
CA TYR A 153 1.37 3.18 -19.89
C TYR A 153 -0.08 3.60 -20.01
N HIS A 154 -0.36 4.79 -19.49
CA HIS A 154 -1.61 5.45 -19.79
C HIS A 154 -1.70 5.71 -21.30
N TYR A 155 -2.90 5.64 -21.88
CA TYR A 155 -3.10 5.80 -23.33
C TYR A 155 -2.46 7.11 -23.86
N SER A 156 -2.47 8.17 -23.06
CA SER A 156 -1.84 9.45 -23.40
C SER A 156 -0.33 9.36 -23.58
N ALA A 157 0.36 8.51 -22.81
CA ALA A 157 1.80 8.30 -22.96
C ALA A 157 2.12 7.50 -24.23
N TRP A 158 1.29 6.50 -24.60
CA TRP A 158 1.43 5.81 -25.88
C TRP A 158 1.28 6.76 -27.06
N ILE A 159 0.27 7.63 -27.04
CA ILE A 159 0.10 8.69 -28.05
C ILE A 159 1.33 9.59 -28.09
N GLY A 160 1.87 9.97 -26.93
CA GLY A 160 3.11 10.76 -26.84
C GLY A 160 4.32 10.08 -27.49
N ILE A 161 4.51 8.77 -27.27
CA ILE A 161 5.61 7.99 -27.86
C ILE A 161 5.47 7.92 -29.39
N VAL A 162 4.26 7.64 -29.89
CA VAL A 162 3.97 7.59 -31.33
C VAL A 162 4.22 8.94 -31.97
N THR A 163 3.71 10.02 -31.36
CA THR A 163 3.92 11.39 -31.87
C THR A 163 5.41 11.76 -31.89
N ALA A 164 6.17 11.44 -30.83
CA ALA A 164 7.61 11.71 -30.78
C ALA A 164 8.38 10.94 -31.87
N LEU A 165 8.02 9.68 -32.12
CA LEU A 165 8.59 8.89 -33.20
C LEU A 165 8.29 9.51 -34.58
N LEU A 166 7.05 9.93 -34.84
CA LEU A 166 6.67 10.57 -36.11
C LEU A 166 7.44 11.88 -36.33
N VAL A 167 7.57 12.71 -35.30
CA VAL A 167 8.37 13.95 -35.36
C VAL A 167 9.84 13.65 -35.63
N GLN A 168 10.42 12.64 -34.97
CA GLN A 168 11.80 12.25 -35.23
C GLN A 168 12.00 11.73 -36.66
N CYS A 169 11.09 10.90 -37.17
CA CYS A 169 11.13 10.44 -38.55
C CYS A 169 11.16 11.64 -39.51
N ALA A 170 10.25 12.60 -39.34
CA ALA A 170 10.20 13.81 -40.15
C ALA A 170 11.51 14.62 -40.07
N LEU A 171 12.09 14.77 -38.87
CA LEU A 171 13.37 15.45 -38.67
C LEU A 171 14.54 14.72 -39.33
N CYS A 172 14.60 13.39 -39.23
CA CYS A 172 15.65 12.60 -39.87
C CYS A 172 15.56 12.69 -41.40
N ILE A 173 14.34 12.57 -41.96
CA ILE A 173 14.08 12.76 -43.40
C ILE A 173 14.56 14.16 -43.83
N PHE A 174 14.21 15.19 -43.06
CA PHE A 174 14.61 16.57 -43.33
C PHE A 174 16.13 16.75 -43.31
N VAL A 175 16.81 16.26 -42.26
CA VAL A 175 18.27 16.33 -42.14
C VAL A 175 18.95 15.58 -43.28
N ASN A 176 18.48 14.39 -43.63
CA ASN A 176 19.06 13.61 -44.72
C ASN A 176 18.89 14.32 -46.08
N ARG A 177 17.73 14.95 -46.33
CA ARG A 177 17.49 15.75 -47.53
C ARG A 177 18.41 16.98 -47.61
N ILE A 178 18.68 17.63 -46.48
CA ILE A 178 19.64 18.74 -46.41
C ILE A 178 21.06 18.24 -46.66
N GLU A 179 21.47 17.16 -46.02
CA GLU A 179 22.80 16.57 -46.20
C GLU A 179 23.06 16.19 -47.65
N ALA A 180 22.10 15.53 -48.30
CA ALA A 180 22.20 15.16 -49.71
C ALA A 180 22.40 16.40 -50.61
N ARG A 181 21.65 17.48 -50.35
CA ARG A 181 21.80 18.75 -51.08
C ARG A 181 23.16 19.42 -50.82
N VAL A 182 23.62 19.47 -49.58
CA VAL A 182 24.89 20.12 -49.20
C VAL A 182 26.08 19.34 -49.75
N GLN A 183 26.05 18.01 -49.70
CA GLN A 183 27.14 17.16 -50.17
C GLN A 183 27.11 16.87 -51.67
N LYS A 184 26.07 17.33 -52.39
CA LYS A 184 25.82 16.98 -53.80
C LYS A 184 25.83 15.47 -54.03
N ARG A 185 25.28 14.71 -53.07
CA ARG A 185 25.16 13.26 -53.14
C ARG A 185 23.73 12.94 -53.51
N ASP A 186 23.53 12.01 -54.44
CA ASP A 186 22.18 11.52 -54.72
C ASP A 186 21.65 10.83 -53.46
N SER A 187 20.54 11.35 -52.94
CA SER A 187 19.78 10.76 -51.84
C SER A 187 19.15 9.47 -52.35
N THR A 188 19.90 8.38 -52.34
CA THR A 188 19.40 7.08 -52.82
C THR A 188 18.42 6.42 -51.85
N GLU A 189 18.42 6.83 -50.59
CA GLU A 189 17.55 6.23 -49.57
C GLU A 189 16.13 6.79 -49.66
N SER A 190 15.14 5.89 -49.70
CA SER A 190 13.73 6.26 -49.72
C SER A 190 13.30 6.84 -48.36
N VAL A 191 12.24 7.65 -48.36
CA VAL A 191 11.66 8.19 -47.13
C VAL A 191 11.21 7.07 -46.19
N PHE A 192 10.70 5.98 -46.78
CA PHE A 192 10.27 4.80 -46.05
C PHE A 192 11.44 4.08 -45.39
N GLU A 193 12.58 3.93 -46.08
CA GLU A 193 13.79 3.33 -45.50
C GLU A 193 14.30 4.13 -44.31
N LEU A 194 14.32 5.46 -44.39
CA LEU A 194 14.72 6.31 -43.25
C LEU A 194 13.77 6.15 -42.05
N ALA A 195 12.46 6.15 -42.29
CA ALA A 195 11.47 5.93 -41.24
C ALA A 195 11.60 4.53 -40.63
N TRP A 196 11.88 3.51 -41.45
CA TRP A 196 12.12 2.15 -41.00
C TRP A 196 13.40 2.02 -40.17
N GLN A 197 14.49 2.68 -40.58
CA GLN A 197 15.73 2.75 -39.81
C GLN A 197 15.51 3.43 -38.45
N MET A 198 14.70 4.49 -38.38
CA MET A 198 14.32 5.12 -37.10
C MET A 198 13.51 4.17 -36.22
N LEU A 199 12.54 3.45 -36.78
CA LEU A 199 11.73 2.48 -36.06
C LEU A 199 12.61 1.35 -35.51
N ARG A 200 13.55 0.82 -36.31
CA ARG A 200 14.50 -0.20 -35.86
C ARG A 200 15.38 0.30 -34.72
N LEU A 201 15.82 1.55 -34.78
CA LEU A 201 16.57 2.18 -33.69
C LEU A 201 15.72 2.35 -32.42
N GLN A 202 14.45 2.75 -32.55
CA GLN A 202 13.48 2.83 -31.44
C GLN A 202 13.32 1.46 -30.75
N LEU A 203 13.37 0.38 -31.54
CA LEU A 203 13.31 -1.00 -31.09
C LEU A 203 14.67 -1.56 -30.64
N MET A 204 15.66 -0.70 -30.37
CA MET A 204 17.00 -1.05 -29.90
C MET A 204 17.81 -1.94 -30.86
N GLN A 205 17.46 -1.97 -32.13
CA GLN A 205 18.27 -2.63 -33.14
C GLN A 205 19.31 -1.64 -33.67
N SER A 206 20.59 -2.01 -33.59
CA SER A 206 21.65 -1.17 -34.12
C SER A 206 21.55 -1.10 -35.64
N GLU A 207 21.41 0.12 -36.17
CA GLU A 207 21.44 0.38 -37.60
C GLU A 207 22.48 1.48 -37.89
N THR A 208 23.20 1.35 -38.99
CA THR A 208 24.26 2.30 -39.34
C THR A 208 23.69 3.45 -40.14
N LEU A 209 23.06 4.42 -39.47
CA LEU A 209 22.70 5.69 -40.09
C LEU A 209 23.98 6.50 -40.35
N GLN A 210 24.36 6.59 -41.61
CA GLN A 210 25.55 7.32 -42.03
C GLN A 210 25.24 8.81 -42.24
N HIS A 211 24.88 9.50 -41.15
CA HIS A 211 24.84 10.96 -41.21
C HIS A 211 26.26 11.50 -41.31
N SER A 212 26.44 12.45 -42.22
CA SER A 212 27.69 13.13 -42.45
C SER A 212 27.84 14.36 -41.57
N LEU A 213 26.76 15.10 -41.31
CA LEU A 213 26.77 16.26 -40.44
C LEU A 213 26.75 15.85 -38.99
N THR A 214 27.49 16.60 -38.18
CA THR A 214 27.51 16.46 -36.72
C THR A 214 26.12 16.65 -36.12
N ALA A 215 25.29 17.53 -36.69
CA ALA A 215 23.92 17.76 -36.21
C ALA A 215 23.03 16.52 -36.33
N GLY A 216 23.11 15.79 -37.45
CA GLY A 216 22.41 14.51 -37.63
C GLY A 216 22.89 13.48 -36.62
N LYS A 217 24.21 13.33 -36.46
CA LYS A 217 24.80 12.41 -35.47
C LYS A 217 24.36 12.72 -34.04
N ILE A 218 24.36 14.00 -33.64
CA ILE A 218 23.93 14.42 -32.30
C ILE A 218 22.43 14.15 -32.11
N SER A 219 21.59 14.47 -33.09
CA SER A 219 20.15 14.17 -33.03
C SER A 219 19.90 12.68 -32.82
N MET A 220 20.62 11.82 -33.55
CA MET A 220 20.54 10.37 -33.39
C MET A 220 21.00 9.88 -32.02
N VAL A 221 22.07 10.46 -31.48
CA VAL A 221 22.56 10.12 -30.13
C VAL A 221 21.54 10.54 -29.07
N ILE A 222 20.98 11.75 -29.16
CA ILE A 222 19.97 12.23 -28.21
C ILE A 222 18.70 11.36 -28.28
N PHE A 223 18.24 11.05 -29.49
CA PHE A 223 17.08 10.19 -29.69
C PHE A 223 17.30 8.77 -29.15
N SER A 224 18.44 8.13 -29.48
CA SER A 224 18.74 6.78 -28.99
C SER A 224 18.93 6.73 -27.47
N LEU A 225 19.56 7.76 -26.88
CA LEU A 225 19.77 7.82 -25.44
C LEU A 225 18.47 8.11 -24.69
N ILE A 226 17.73 9.16 -25.07
CA ILE A 226 16.53 9.56 -24.33
C ILE A 226 15.35 8.66 -24.71
N GLN A 227 15.00 8.60 -25.99
CA GLN A 227 13.76 7.96 -26.40
C GLN A 227 13.89 6.44 -26.36
N CYS A 228 14.97 5.86 -26.88
CA CYS A 228 15.12 4.41 -26.79
C CYS A 228 15.44 4.01 -25.36
N THR A 229 16.52 4.54 -24.75
CA THR A 229 17.03 3.97 -23.49
C THR A 229 16.16 4.32 -22.29
N VAL A 230 15.71 5.57 -22.16
CA VAL A 230 14.87 5.96 -21.01
C VAL A 230 13.45 5.45 -21.19
N VAL A 231 12.79 5.69 -22.33
CA VAL A 231 11.37 5.29 -22.48
C VAL A 231 11.24 3.76 -22.50
N MET A 232 12.05 3.04 -23.28
CA MET A 232 11.96 1.57 -23.26
C MET A 232 12.44 0.98 -21.93
N GLY A 233 13.43 1.60 -21.29
CA GLY A 233 13.87 1.21 -19.95
C GLY A 233 12.75 1.38 -18.92
N VAL A 234 12.05 2.52 -18.91
CA VAL A 234 10.90 2.75 -18.02
C VAL A 234 9.75 1.81 -18.38
N LEU A 235 9.50 1.55 -19.67
CA LEU A 235 8.47 0.63 -20.12
C LEU A 235 8.76 -0.78 -19.60
N SER A 236 9.98 -1.30 -19.79
CA SER A 236 10.37 -2.61 -19.27
C SER A 236 10.26 -2.67 -17.75
N SER A 237 10.63 -1.58 -17.08
CA SER A 237 10.50 -1.42 -15.62
C SER A 237 9.07 -1.51 -15.14
N TYR A 238 8.17 -0.82 -15.83
CA TYR A 238 6.77 -0.76 -15.44
C TYR A 238 6.05 -2.06 -15.78
N ILE A 239 6.34 -2.65 -16.94
CA ILE A 239 5.88 -4.00 -17.31
C ILE A 239 6.29 -4.99 -16.23
N PHE A 240 7.56 -4.98 -15.84
CA PHE A 240 8.06 -5.86 -14.78
C PHE A 240 7.40 -5.57 -13.43
N SER A 241 7.18 -4.31 -13.07
CA SER A 241 6.50 -3.95 -11.83
C SER A 241 5.05 -4.44 -11.80
N ASN A 242 4.32 -4.27 -12.91
CA ASN A 242 2.96 -4.77 -13.09
C ASN A 242 2.90 -6.30 -13.09
N LEU A 243 3.92 -6.98 -13.62
CA LEU A 243 4.05 -8.44 -13.55
C LEU A 243 4.25 -8.95 -12.13
N VAL A 244 5.16 -8.31 -11.40
CA VAL A 244 5.51 -8.74 -10.04
C VAL A 244 4.41 -8.37 -9.05
N ARG A 245 3.68 -7.28 -9.30
CA ARG A 245 2.61 -6.77 -8.43
C ARG A 245 1.42 -6.33 -9.27
N PRO A 246 0.60 -7.27 -9.76
CA PRO A 246 -0.67 -6.91 -10.37
C PRO A 246 -1.46 -6.09 -9.36
N LYS A 247 -1.95 -4.92 -9.78
CA LYS A 247 -2.84 -4.14 -8.92
C LYS A 247 -4.07 -5.00 -8.63
N PRO A 248 -4.48 -5.16 -7.36
CA PRO A 248 -5.71 -5.88 -7.07
C PRO A 248 -6.86 -5.16 -7.79
N PRO A 249 -7.68 -5.86 -8.58
CA PRO A 249 -8.72 -5.25 -9.40
C PRO A 249 -9.92 -4.81 -8.57
N ILE A 250 -9.73 -4.07 -7.47
CA ILE A 250 -10.85 -3.60 -6.65
C ILE A 250 -11.66 -2.60 -7.49
N PRO A 251 -12.93 -2.91 -7.86
CA PRO A 251 -13.64 -2.13 -8.86
C PRO A 251 -14.26 -0.84 -8.29
N PHE A 252 -14.13 -0.60 -6.98
CA PHE A 252 -14.66 0.57 -6.31
C PHE A 252 -13.70 1.08 -5.23
N THR A 253 -13.64 2.39 -5.07
CA THR A 253 -12.95 3.05 -3.95
C THR A 253 -13.92 3.72 -2.99
N THR A 254 -15.18 3.89 -3.39
CA THR A 254 -16.23 4.56 -2.60
C THR A 254 -17.49 3.71 -2.48
N PHE A 255 -18.30 3.97 -1.45
CA PHE A 255 -19.58 3.28 -1.26
C PHE A 255 -20.60 3.61 -2.36
N ALA A 256 -20.55 4.82 -2.93
CA ALA A 256 -21.38 5.21 -4.06
C ALA A 256 -21.05 4.38 -5.32
N GLN A 257 -19.75 4.21 -5.64
CA GLN A 257 -19.32 3.34 -6.74
C GLN A 257 -19.70 1.88 -6.51
N PHE A 258 -19.57 1.39 -5.27
CA PHE A 258 -20.03 0.04 -4.93
C PHE A 258 -21.53 -0.11 -5.19
N THR A 259 -22.32 0.88 -4.77
CA THR A 259 -23.77 0.91 -4.96
C THR A 259 -24.17 0.95 -6.43
N SER A 260 -23.47 1.74 -7.26
CA SER A 260 -23.74 1.78 -8.70
C SER A 260 -23.44 0.44 -9.36
N LEU A 261 -22.32 -0.19 -9.02
CA LEU A 261 -21.97 -1.52 -9.55
C LEU A 261 -22.98 -2.60 -9.14
N VAL A 262 -23.57 -2.50 -7.94
CA VAL A 262 -24.67 -3.38 -7.51
C VAL A 262 -25.94 -3.07 -8.30
N ALA A 263 -26.28 -1.80 -8.49
CA ALA A 263 -27.48 -1.37 -9.23
C ALA A 263 -27.44 -1.83 -10.70
N ASP A 264 -26.26 -1.77 -11.32
CA ASP A 264 -26.00 -2.16 -12.70
C ASP A 264 -25.94 -3.68 -12.90
N GLY A 265 -26.00 -4.47 -11.83
CA GLY A 265 -25.90 -5.93 -11.88
C GLY A 265 -24.48 -6.47 -12.06
N THR A 266 -23.47 -5.60 -12.15
CA THR A 266 -22.05 -5.98 -12.24
C THR A 266 -21.59 -6.72 -10.98
N LEU A 267 -22.09 -6.30 -9.81
CA LEU A 267 -21.90 -6.98 -8.53
C LEU A 267 -23.24 -7.44 -7.98
N HIS A 268 -23.31 -8.63 -7.38
CA HIS A 268 -24.52 -9.10 -6.69
C HIS A 268 -24.21 -9.53 -5.26
N LEU A 269 -25.05 -9.10 -4.33
CA LEU A 269 -24.89 -9.46 -2.93
C LEU A 269 -25.35 -10.90 -2.67
N VAL A 270 -24.52 -11.67 -1.98
CA VAL A 270 -24.85 -13.03 -1.51
C VAL A 270 -24.88 -13.06 0.02
N GLU A 271 -25.86 -13.76 0.58
CA GLU A 271 -26.13 -13.71 2.01
C GLU A 271 -26.90 -14.96 2.46
N VAL A 272 -26.81 -15.35 3.74
CA VAL A 272 -27.57 -16.51 4.25
C VAL A 272 -29.01 -16.10 4.55
N THR A 273 -29.19 -14.87 5.01
CA THR A 273 -30.48 -14.38 5.49
C THR A 273 -30.62 -12.88 5.34
N LYS A 274 -31.85 -12.41 5.05
CA LYS A 274 -32.23 -10.98 5.08
C LYS A 274 -32.16 -10.35 6.49
N ARG A 275 -31.57 -11.04 7.47
CA ARG A 275 -31.43 -10.59 8.87
C ARG A 275 -29.99 -10.30 9.26
N ASN A 276 -29.09 -10.20 8.29
CA ASN A 276 -27.78 -9.63 8.56
C ASN A 276 -27.96 -8.17 9.02
N VAL A 277 -27.21 -7.77 10.05
CA VAL A 277 -27.13 -6.40 10.58
C VAL A 277 -26.89 -5.38 9.46
N PHE A 278 -26.07 -5.72 8.46
CA PHE A 278 -25.88 -4.88 7.28
C PHE A 278 -27.19 -4.65 6.51
N TYR A 279 -27.92 -5.72 6.19
CA TYR A 279 -29.18 -5.61 5.43
C TYR A 279 -30.25 -4.88 6.25
N GLU A 280 -30.36 -5.18 7.54
CA GLU A 280 -31.25 -4.45 8.45
C GLU A 280 -30.92 -2.95 8.47
N THR A 281 -29.63 -2.59 8.51
CA THR A 281 -29.19 -1.20 8.46
C THR A 281 -29.58 -0.53 7.14
N VAL A 282 -29.37 -1.20 5.99
CA VAL A 282 -29.76 -0.66 4.67
C VAL A 282 -31.27 -0.45 4.56
N ILE A 283 -32.08 -1.36 5.09
CA ILE A 283 -33.54 -1.27 5.00
C ILE A 283 -34.11 -0.21 5.94
N HIS A 284 -33.57 -0.04 7.15
CA HIS A 284 -34.16 0.86 8.15
C HIS A 284 -33.50 2.25 8.21
N SER A 285 -32.27 2.41 7.71
CA SER A 285 -31.59 3.70 7.78
C SER A 285 -32.09 4.69 6.72
N ASN A 286 -32.25 5.95 7.11
CA ASN A 286 -32.62 7.05 6.20
C ASN A 286 -31.40 7.79 5.62
N ALA A 287 -30.17 7.27 5.80
CA ALA A 287 -29.00 7.87 5.19
C ALA A 287 -29.10 7.79 3.65
N ALA A 288 -28.65 8.84 2.95
CA ALA A 288 -28.75 8.94 1.50
C ALA A 288 -28.07 7.74 0.79
N ASP A 289 -26.88 7.37 1.27
CA ASP A 289 -26.11 6.22 0.81
C ASP A 289 -26.89 4.90 0.93
N PHE A 290 -27.55 4.66 2.06
CA PHE A 290 -28.36 3.45 2.27
C PHE A 290 -29.69 3.48 1.51
N THR A 291 -30.22 4.67 1.23
CA THR A 291 -31.38 4.84 0.37
C THR A 291 -31.02 4.46 -1.07
N ALA A 292 -29.86 4.89 -1.56
CA ALA A 292 -29.34 4.49 -2.87
C ALA A 292 -29.09 2.97 -2.94
N MET A 293 -28.49 2.39 -1.90
CA MET A 293 -28.29 0.94 -1.82
C MET A 293 -29.61 0.16 -1.78
N ARG A 294 -30.63 0.67 -1.07
CA ARG A 294 -31.97 0.05 -1.08
C ARG A 294 -32.56 0.02 -2.49
N LYS A 295 -32.47 1.13 -3.22
CA LYS A 295 -32.90 1.21 -4.62
C LYS A 295 -32.09 0.27 -5.52
N ALA A 296 -30.78 0.15 -5.30
CA ALA A 296 -29.94 -0.82 -6.01
C ALA A 296 -30.35 -2.28 -5.73
N LEU A 297 -30.78 -2.58 -4.49
CA LEU A 297 -31.29 -3.91 -4.13
C LEU A 297 -32.71 -4.20 -4.61
N GLU A 298 -33.47 -3.18 -5.02
CA GLU A 298 -34.73 -3.36 -5.73
C GLU A 298 -34.51 -3.81 -7.17
N SER A 299 -33.50 -3.26 -7.86
CA SER A 299 -33.13 -3.68 -9.22
C SER A 299 -32.30 -4.97 -9.25
N ASN A 300 -31.44 -5.19 -8.25
CA ASN A 300 -30.58 -6.37 -8.13
C ASN A 300 -30.74 -7.00 -6.74
N PRO A 301 -31.75 -7.88 -6.55
CA PRO A 301 -32.10 -8.40 -5.24
C PRO A 301 -31.02 -9.30 -4.65
N LEU A 302 -30.92 -9.25 -3.31
CA LEU A 302 -30.05 -10.10 -2.51
C LEU A 302 -30.26 -11.59 -2.80
N ARG A 303 -29.20 -12.31 -3.17
CA ARG A 303 -29.24 -13.76 -3.39
C ARG A 303 -29.05 -14.49 -2.06
N LEU A 304 -30.00 -15.36 -1.72
CA LEU A 304 -30.01 -16.07 -0.44
C LEU A 304 -29.51 -17.50 -0.59
N GLY A 305 -28.45 -17.85 0.13
CA GLY A 305 -27.96 -19.22 0.22
C GLY A 305 -28.71 -20.02 1.28
N ALA A 306 -28.92 -21.31 1.01
CA ALA A 306 -29.61 -22.23 1.93
C ALA A 306 -28.81 -22.55 3.22
N SER A 307 -27.48 -22.35 3.19
CA SER A 307 -26.58 -22.63 4.30
C SER A 307 -25.34 -21.72 4.23
N LEU A 308 -24.54 -21.69 5.31
CA LEU A 308 -23.26 -20.97 5.34
C LEU A 308 -22.32 -21.45 4.22
N HIS A 309 -22.17 -22.76 4.05
CA HIS A 309 -21.37 -23.35 2.98
C HIS A 309 -21.91 -22.97 1.60
N HIS A 310 -23.23 -23.00 1.41
CA HIS A 310 -23.83 -22.61 0.13
C HIS A 310 -23.51 -21.14 -0.20
N VAL A 311 -23.55 -20.21 0.77
CA VAL A 311 -23.15 -18.80 0.51
C VAL A 311 -21.68 -18.68 0.17
N VAL A 312 -20.81 -19.45 0.85
CA VAL A 312 -19.39 -19.50 0.50
C VAL A 312 -19.19 -20.05 -0.92
N ASP A 313 -20.01 -20.99 -1.37
CA ASP A 313 -19.97 -21.54 -2.74
C ASP A 313 -20.55 -20.59 -3.78
N MET A 314 -21.60 -19.82 -3.44
CA MET A 314 -22.11 -18.75 -4.29
C MET A 314 -21.08 -17.64 -4.52
N LEU A 315 -20.09 -17.49 -3.63
CA LEU A 315 -18.97 -16.58 -3.88
C LEU A 315 -18.07 -17.06 -5.03
N ASP A 316 -18.16 -18.29 -5.50
CA ASP A 316 -17.43 -18.70 -6.72
C ASP A 316 -18.08 -18.15 -8.00
N GLU A 317 -19.28 -17.57 -7.91
CA GLU A 317 -19.91 -16.86 -9.02
C GLU A 317 -19.18 -15.53 -9.31
N PRO A 318 -18.97 -15.16 -10.58
CA PRO A 318 -18.36 -13.88 -10.93
C PRO A 318 -19.24 -12.71 -10.49
N GLY A 319 -18.65 -11.73 -9.80
CA GLY A 319 -19.37 -10.54 -9.31
C GLY A 319 -20.09 -10.77 -7.97
N ALA A 320 -20.02 -11.97 -7.39
CA ALA A 320 -20.58 -12.23 -6.08
C ALA A 320 -19.82 -11.45 -4.99
N VAL A 321 -20.57 -10.77 -4.14
CA VAL A 321 -20.04 -10.00 -3.00
C VAL A 321 -20.75 -10.40 -1.71
N LEU A 322 -19.95 -10.78 -0.71
CA LEU A 322 -20.42 -11.02 0.64
C LEU A 322 -19.92 -9.91 1.56
N LEU A 323 -20.82 -9.33 2.35
CA LEU A 323 -20.51 -8.26 3.30
C LEU A 323 -20.57 -8.81 4.72
N ARG A 324 -19.43 -8.85 5.41
CA ARG A 324 -19.31 -9.41 6.76
C ARG A 324 -18.36 -8.61 7.63
N TYR A 325 -18.68 -8.56 8.91
CA TYR A 325 -17.75 -8.07 9.91
C TYR A 325 -16.61 -9.08 10.12
N GLU A 326 -15.40 -8.57 10.36
CA GLU A 326 -14.17 -9.40 10.44
C GLU A 326 -14.15 -10.37 11.63
N ASP A 327 -15.12 -10.29 12.54
CA ASP A 327 -15.30 -11.17 13.69
C ASP A 327 -16.36 -12.26 13.48
N GLU A 328 -17.06 -12.26 12.34
CA GLU A 328 -18.08 -13.26 12.03
C GLU A 328 -17.47 -14.56 11.49
N HIS A 329 -18.02 -15.71 11.90
CA HIS A 329 -17.57 -17.03 11.43
C HIS A 329 -17.60 -17.15 9.90
N LEU A 330 -18.60 -16.57 9.24
CA LEU A 330 -18.70 -16.62 7.79
C LEU A 330 -17.61 -15.79 7.10
N ALA A 331 -17.15 -14.70 7.71
CA ALA A 331 -15.97 -13.98 7.22
C ALA A 331 -14.74 -14.90 7.27
N PHE A 332 -14.64 -15.71 8.32
CA PHE A 332 -13.54 -16.65 8.48
C PHE A 332 -13.56 -17.77 7.46
N ASP A 333 -14.71 -18.43 7.26
CA ASP A 333 -14.84 -19.49 6.26
C ASP A 333 -14.60 -18.95 4.85
N THR A 334 -15.09 -17.74 4.56
CA THR A 334 -14.92 -17.11 3.26
C THR A 334 -13.47 -16.76 2.99
N ALA A 335 -12.76 -16.22 3.98
CA ALA A 335 -11.36 -15.84 3.80
C ALA A 335 -10.43 -17.05 3.60
N ARG A 336 -10.86 -18.27 3.97
CA ARG A 336 -10.15 -19.51 3.65
C ARG A 336 -10.20 -19.86 2.16
N LYS A 337 -11.07 -19.22 1.36
CA LYS A 337 -11.06 -19.35 -0.10
C LYS A 337 -10.01 -18.41 -0.70
N CYS A 338 -8.97 -18.99 -1.30
CA CYS A 338 -7.83 -18.22 -1.81
C CYS A 338 -8.16 -17.36 -3.06
N ASN A 339 -9.29 -17.61 -3.74
CA ASN A 339 -9.79 -16.86 -4.90
C ASN A 339 -10.65 -15.64 -4.52
N ILE A 340 -10.88 -15.39 -3.22
CA ILE A 340 -11.68 -14.27 -2.76
C ILE A 340 -10.78 -13.09 -2.41
N TYR A 341 -11.09 -11.93 -2.98
CA TYR A 341 -10.48 -10.67 -2.60
C TYR A 341 -11.21 -10.11 -1.39
N VAL A 342 -10.45 -9.56 -0.45
CA VAL A 342 -10.98 -8.89 0.74
C VAL A 342 -10.61 -7.43 0.64
N THR A 343 -11.61 -6.56 0.66
CA THR A 343 -11.39 -5.11 0.74
C THR A 343 -12.03 -4.55 1.99
N ASP A 344 -11.36 -3.56 2.57
CA ASP A 344 -11.89 -2.78 3.67
C ASP A 344 -12.99 -1.89 3.11
N MET A 345 -14.22 -2.17 3.53
CA MET A 345 -15.36 -1.42 3.05
C MET A 345 -15.55 -0.17 3.89
N ILE A 346 -16.09 0.91 3.30
CA ILE A 346 -16.32 2.20 3.99
C ILE A 346 -17.56 2.12 4.90
N PHE A 347 -17.66 1.06 5.69
CA PHE A 347 -18.70 0.88 6.69
C PHE A 347 -18.20 1.39 8.04
N PRO A 348 -19.12 1.74 8.96
CA PRO A 348 -18.68 2.09 10.29
C PRO A 348 -18.13 0.81 10.94
N PRO A 349 -17.13 0.94 11.80
CA PRO A 349 -16.90 -0.12 12.75
C PRO A 349 -18.17 -0.31 13.59
N VAL A 350 -18.53 -1.56 13.85
CA VAL A 350 -19.55 -1.90 14.83
C VAL A 350 -18.88 -2.35 16.11
N TYR A 351 -19.52 -2.07 17.24
CA TYR A 351 -18.98 -2.43 18.54
C TYR A 351 -19.60 -3.74 19.02
N GLY A 352 -18.76 -4.67 19.45
CA GLY A 352 -19.19 -5.92 20.07
C GLY A 352 -19.51 -5.70 21.54
N HIS A 353 -20.73 -6.02 21.96
CA HIS A 353 -21.18 -5.91 23.36
C HIS A 353 -21.59 -7.27 23.91
N LEU A 354 -21.45 -7.48 25.21
CA LEU A 354 -22.19 -8.54 25.87
C LEU A 354 -23.63 -8.08 26.09
N VAL A 355 -24.56 -9.00 25.95
CA VAL A 355 -25.99 -8.73 26.07
C VAL A 355 -26.54 -9.45 27.29
N PHE A 356 -27.35 -8.75 28.07
CA PHE A 356 -28.00 -9.26 29.27
C PHE A 356 -29.48 -8.92 29.26
N ARG A 357 -30.24 -9.60 30.11
CA ARG A 357 -31.63 -9.27 30.34
C ARG A 357 -31.77 -7.84 30.86
N LYS A 358 -32.83 -7.15 30.45
CA LYS A 358 -33.17 -5.82 30.97
C LYS A 358 -33.20 -5.82 32.50
N GLY A 359 -32.52 -4.85 33.12
CA GLY A 359 -32.44 -4.70 34.57
C GLY A 359 -31.43 -5.64 35.26
N PHE A 360 -30.46 -6.21 34.53
CA PHE A 360 -29.48 -7.12 35.12
C PHE A 360 -28.68 -6.44 36.26
N PRO A 361 -28.71 -6.99 37.50
CA PRO A 361 -28.26 -6.27 38.70
C PRO A 361 -26.76 -5.97 38.73
N PHE A 362 -25.95 -6.74 38.00
CA PHE A 362 -24.49 -6.61 38.01
C PHE A 362 -23.93 -5.80 36.83
N MET A 363 -24.80 -5.18 36.02
CA MET A 363 -24.39 -4.44 34.82
C MET A 363 -23.35 -3.35 35.11
N LYS A 364 -23.51 -2.63 36.23
CA LYS A 364 -22.55 -1.58 36.66
C LYS A 364 -21.16 -2.16 36.94
N GLN A 365 -21.10 -3.25 37.68
CA GLN A 365 -19.85 -3.92 38.07
C GLN A 365 -19.12 -4.49 36.86
N ILE A 366 -19.86 -5.11 35.93
CA ILE A 366 -19.30 -5.63 34.67
C ILE A 366 -18.72 -4.51 33.82
N ASN A 367 -19.44 -3.38 33.69
CA ASN A 367 -18.97 -2.24 32.93
C ASN A 367 -17.75 -1.55 33.55
N GLU A 368 -17.69 -1.47 34.88
CA GLU A 368 -16.50 -1.01 35.61
C GLU A 368 -15.31 -1.93 35.34
N PHE A 369 -15.51 -3.26 35.36
CA PHE A 369 -14.47 -4.24 35.06
C PHE A 369 -13.97 -4.13 33.61
N ILE A 370 -14.88 -4.06 32.62
CA ILE A 370 -14.52 -3.89 31.20
C ILE A 370 -13.73 -2.61 31.00
N THR A 371 -14.09 -1.52 31.70
CA THR A 371 -13.36 -0.25 31.62
C THR A 371 -11.96 -0.40 32.20
N LYS A 372 -11.82 -1.04 33.37
CA LYS A 372 -10.54 -1.26 34.04
C LYS A 372 -9.60 -2.17 33.24
N GLU A 373 -10.16 -3.20 32.61
CA GLU A 373 -9.41 -4.24 31.90
C GLU A 373 -9.45 -4.08 30.37
N HIS A 374 -9.80 -2.90 29.87
CA HIS A 374 -10.01 -2.65 28.43
C HIS A 374 -8.80 -3.07 27.57
N TRP A 375 -7.58 -2.83 28.06
CA TRP A 375 -6.36 -3.23 27.34
C TRP A 375 -6.21 -4.75 27.23
N ARG A 376 -6.61 -5.53 28.24
CA ARG A 376 -6.56 -7.00 28.21
C ARG A 376 -7.53 -7.52 27.18
N VAL A 377 -8.75 -6.98 27.17
CA VAL A 377 -9.78 -7.32 26.17
C VAL A 377 -9.26 -7.02 24.76
N GLN A 378 -8.71 -5.83 24.52
CA GLN A 378 -8.12 -5.50 23.22
C GLN A 378 -6.95 -6.42 22.83
N ARG A 379 -6.08 -6.77 23.78
CA ARG A 379 -4.95 -7.68 23.52
C ARG A 379 -5.43 -9.07 23.14
N LEU A 380 -6.43 -9.60 23.84
CA LEU A 380 -7.07 -10.88 23.53
C LEU A 380 -7.73 -10.84 22.15
N TRP A 381 -8.45 -9.77 21.83
CA TRP A 381 -9.03 -9.55 20.51
C TRP A 381 -7.99 -9.55 19.39
N ARG A 382 -6.89 -8.78 19.54
CA ARG A 382 -5.79 -8.78 18.57
C ARG A 382 -5.12 -10.14 18.45
N LYS A 383 -4.96 -10.87 19.57
CA LYS A 383 -4.42 -12.24 19.57
C LYS A 383 -5.33 -13.17 18.77
N TYR A 384 -6.65 -13.06 18.96
CA TYR A 384 -7.65 -13.82 18.21
C TYR A 384 -7.60 -13.49 16.71
N LEU A 385 -7.62 -12.21 16.33
CA LEU A 385 -7.47 -11.77 14.94
C LEU A 385 -6.13 -12.21 14.31
N LYS A 386 -5.03 -12.21 15.07
CA LYS A 386 -3.72 -12.69 14.60
C LYS A 386 -3.73 -14.20 14.36
N ALA A 387 -4.27 -14.97 15.31
CA ALA A 387 -4.42 -16.42 15.15
C ALA A 387 -5.30 -16.75 13.94
N TYR A 388 -6.39 -16.00 13.75
CA TYR A 388 -7.23 -16.04 12.57
C TYR A 388 -6.44 -15.77 11.28
N LYS A 389 -5.74 -14.62 11.18
CA LYS A 389 -4.93 -14.28 10.00
C LYS A 389 -3.88 -15.34 9.67
N ASN A 390 -3.32 -15.99 10.69
CA ASN A 390 -2.36 -17.07 10.51
C ASN A 390 -3.00 -18.36 10.00
N HIS A 391 -4.23 -18.69 10.42
CA HIS A 391 -4.97 -19.87 9.94
C HIS A 391 -5.60 -19.67 8.55
N VAL A 392 -5.82 -18.42 8.18
CA VAL A 392 -6.41 -18.00 6.92
C VAL A 392 -5.35 -17.59 5.90
N ALA A 393 -4.09 -17.88 6.19
CA ALA A 393 -2.99 -17.73 5.25
C ALA A 393 -3.06 -18.75 4.10
N CYS A 394 -4.16 -18.79 3.35
CA CYS A 394 -4.02 -18.69 1.92
C CYS A 394 -3.17 -17.44 1.69
N VAL A 395 -1.89 -17.61 1.37
CA VAL A 395 -1.25 -16.64 0.50
C VAL A 395 -2.20 -16.59 -0.70
N PRO A 396 -2.93 -15.48 -0.94
CA PRO A 396 -3.86 -15.44 -2.07
C PRO A 396 -3.06 -15.92 -3.26
N SER A 397 -3.59 -16.85 -4.05
CA SER A 397 -2.91 -17.44 -5.22
C SER A 397 -2.51 -16.37 -6.26
N ASN A 398 -2.73 -15.10 -5.96
CA ASN A 398 -2.18 -13.94 -6.64
C ASN A 398 -0.69 -13.67 -6.28
N VAL A 399 -0.13 -14.38 -5.30
CA VAL A 399 1.34 -14.50 -5.06
C VAL A 399 1.85 -15.90 -5.41
N GLU A 400 1.00 -16.81 -5.90
CA GLU A 400 1.47 -17.66 -7.00
C GLU A 400 1.62 -16.71 -8.18
N VAL A 401 2.82 -16.13 -8.29
CA VAL A 401 3.40 -15.46 -9.46
C VAL A 401 2.62 -15.91 -10.67
N ILE A 402 1.77 -15.03 -11.23
CA ILE A 402 0.79 -15.34 -12.29
C ILE A 402 1.27 -16.53 -13.10
N GLY A 403 0.83 -17.70 -12.66
CA GLY A 403 1.11 -18.98 -13.27
C GLY A 403 0.16 -19.20 -14.43
N SER A 404 -0.32 -18.12 -15.08
CA SER A 404 -0.57 -18.29 -16.51
C SER A 404 0.77 -18.73 -17.03
N LYS A 405 0.90 -19.98 -17.49
CA LYS A 405 2.17 -20.48 -18.02
C LYS A 405 2.80 -19.50 -19.03
N TYR A 406 2.01 -18.58 -19.60
CA TYR A 406 2.43 -17.54 -20.54
C TYR A 406 1.57 -16.24 -20.44
N PRO A 407 1.84 -15.28 -19.52
CA PRO A 407 1.06 -14.03 -19.42
C PRO A 407 1.17 -13.14 -20.67
N TYR A 408 2.08 -13.50 -21.57
CA TYR A 408 2.35 -12.81 -22.83
C TYR A 408 2.10 -13.67 -24.04
N ILE A 409 1.37 -14.79 -23.96
CA ILE A 409 1.04 -15.52 -25.19
C ILE A 409 0.29 -14.61 -26.16
N GLY A 410 -0.59 -13.73 -25.65
CA GLY A 410 -1.25 -12.70 -26.47
C GLY A 410 -0.29 -11.68 -27.05
N THR A 411 0.66 -11.16 -26.27
CA THR A 411 1.66 -10.21 -26.76
C THR A 411 2.63 -10.87 -27.74
N ALA A 412 3.07 -12.10 -27.49
CA ALA A 412 3.90 -12.88 -28.39
C ALA A 412 3.15 -13.22 -29.68
N ILE A 413 1.89 -13.61 -29.60
CA ILE A 413 1.01 -13.80 -30.78
C ILE A 413 0.84 -12.47 -31.51
N ALA A 414 0.62 -11.34 -30.82
CA ALA A 414 0.48 -10.03 -31.45
C ALA A 414 1.77 -9.58 -32.14
N LEU A 415 2.94 -9.81 -31.51
CA LEU A 415 4.25 -9.56 -32.12
C LEU A 415 4.49 -10.47 -33.32
N PHE A 416 4.14 -11.76 -33.22
CA PHE A 416 4.24 -12.71 -34.33
C PHE A 416 3.29 -12.35 -35.48
N LEU A 417 2.06 -11.94 -35.17
CA LEU A 417 1.10 -11.43 -36.15
C LEU A 417 1.59 -10.12 -36.77
N ALA A 418 2.22 -9.23 -36.01
CA ALA A 418 2.83 -8.01 -36.53
C ALA A 418 4.02 -8.31 -37.46
N GLU A 419 4.86 -9.30 -37.12
CA GLU A 419 5.92 -9.80 -38.00
C GLU A 419 5.35 -10.43 -39.28
N MET A 420 4.33 -11.27 -39.16
CA MET A 420 3.63 -11.84 -40.32
C MET A 420 2.97 -10.76 -41.17
N LEU A 421 2.35 -9.75 -40.55
CA LEU A 421 1.76 -8.61 -41.27
C LEU A 421 2.85 -7.76 -41.92
N ALA A 422 4.02 -7.58 -41.31
CA ALA A 422 5.16 -6.90 -41.92
C ALA A 422 5.73 -7.70 -43.11
N ILE A 423 5.74 -9.03 -43.04
CA ILE A 423 6.11 -9.91 -44.16
C ILE A 423 5.05 -9.80 -45.28
N VAL A 424 3.76 -9.77 -44.92
CA VAL A 424 2.67 -9.58 -45.89
C VAL A 424 2.77 -8.19 -46.53
N VAL A 425 2.94 -7.12 -45.75
CA VAL A 425 3.08 -5.74 -46.25
C VAL A 425 4.30 -5.59 -47.16
N THR A 426 5.46 -6.15 -46.78
CA THR A 426 6.66 -6.14 -47.64
C THR A 426 6.52 -7.00 -48.89
N SER A 427 5.61 -7.98 -48.90
CA SER A 427 5.27 -8.77 -50.10
C SER A 427 4.13 -8.18 -50.94
N THR A 428 3.32 -7.27 -50.38
CA THR A 428 2.23 -6.58 -51.09
C THR A 428 2.61 -5.20 -51.62
N ASP A 429 3.81 -4.71 -51.32
CA ASP A 429 4.30 -3.37 -51.73
C ASP A 429 4.56 -3.22 -53.24
N GLU A 430 4.25 -4.25 -54.04
CA GLU A 430 4.18 -4.12 -55.51
C GLU A 430 2.80 -3.72 -56.06
N HIS A 431 1.71 -3.71 -55.28
CA HIS A 431 0.38 -3.64 -55.91
C HIS A 431 -0.70 -2.70 -55.38
N LEU A 432 -0.55 -2.00 -54.25
CA LEU A 432 -1.71 -1.28 -53.66
C LEU A 432 -1.37 0.12 -53.13
N LEU A 433 -0.96 1.01 -54.03
CA LEU A 433 -1.21 2.45 -53.89
C LEU A 433 -2.55 2.76 -54.57
N GLY A 434 -3.63 2.86 -53.78
CA GLY A 434 -4.92 3.28 -54.31
C GLY A 434 -6.03 3.41 -53.28
N GLN A 435 -6.23 4.64 -52.81
CA GLN A 435 -7.44 5.19 -52.18
C GLN A 435 -7.86 4.68 -50.78
N VAL A 436 -8.05 5.60 -49.83
CA VAL A 436 -9.36 6.20 -49.48
C VAL A 436 -9.13 7.18 -48.31
N GLU A 437 -9.74 8.36 -48.40
CA GLU A 437 -9.73 9.46 -47.42
C GLU A 437 -11.15 9.76 -46.93
N GLY A 438 -11.27 10.24 -45.68
CA GLY A 438 -12.42 10.96 -45.08
C GLY A 438 -13.51 10.08 -44.45
N ASP A 439 -14.24 10.46 -43.39
CA ASP A 439 -14.28 11.57 -42.43
C ASP A 439 -15.32 11.15 -41.36
N LEU A 440 -15.22 11.56 -40.08
CA LEU A 440 -16.41 11.84 -39.23
C LEU A 440 -16.06 12.39 -37.84
N TYR A 441 -16.63 13.56 -37.52
CA TYR A 441 -16.58 14.26 -36.23
C TYR A 441 -17.95 14.24 -35.52
N GLY A 442 -17.90 14.16 -34.18
CA GLY A 442 -18.59 15.11 -33.28
C GLY A 442 -19.92 14.68 -32.64
N TRP A 443 -19.94 14.49 -31.31
CA TRP A 443 -21.13 14.62 -30.44
C TRP A 443 -20.77 15.36 -29.14
N ASP A 444 -21.57 16.36 -28.80
CA ASP A 444 -21.45 17.23 -27.61
C ASP A 444 -22.46 16.86 -26.52
N ALA A 445 -22.10 17.21 -25.28
CA ALA A 445 -22.79 16.89 -24.02
C ALA A 445 -23.73 18.02 -23.52
N GLY A 446 -24.63 17.69 -22.59
CA GLY A 446 -25.40 18.67 -21.81
C GLY A 446 -25.77 18.16 -20.41
N CYS A 447 -25.53 18.99 -19.38
CA CYS A 447 -25.76 18.72 -17.95
C CYS A 447 -26.61 19.81 -17.26
N GLU A 448 -27.39 19.34 -16.27
CA GLU A 448 -27.72 19.88 -14.92
C GLU A 448 -28.40 21.24 -14.63
N HIS A 449 -29.36 21.19 -13.67
CA HIS A 449 -29.44 21.86 -12.34
C HIS A 449 -30.93 22.03 -11.94
N GLY A 450 -31.42 22.10 -10.70
CA GLY A 450 -30.92 22.25 -9.32
C GLY A 450 -32.09 22.82 -8.47
N LEU A 451 -32.19 22.56 -7.15
CA LEU A 451 -33.24 23.17 -6.30
C LEU A 451 -32.83 23.35 -4.82
N GLN A 452 -33.11 24.55 -4.28
CA GLN A 452 -32.80 25.03 -2.92
C GLN A 452 -34.03 24.98 -1.97
N ARG A 453 -33.78 25.03 -0.65
CA ARG A 453 -34.75 25.16 0.46
C ARG A 453 -34.55 26.44 1.28
N LEU A 454 -35.59 26.86 2.01
CA LEU A 454 -35.62 27.95 3.00
C LEU A 454 -35.77 27.45 4.47
N PRO A 455 -35.43 28.26 5.50
CA PRO A 455 -35.39 27.87 6.93
C PRO A 455 -36.34 28.66 7.86
N ARG A 456 -36.45 28.27 9.15
CA ARG A 456 -37.00 29.05 10.30
C ARG A 456 -36.47 28.55 11.70
N PRO A 457 -36.65 29.31 12.82
CA PRO A 457 -35.59 29.64 13.82
C PRO A 457 -35.71 29.07 15.28
N ASN A 458 -34.96 29.67 16.23
CA ASN A 458 -34.18 29.13 17.39
C ASN A 458 -34.65 29.50 18.83
N ALA A 459 -34.01 28.89 19.86
CA ALA A 459 -33.91 29.39 21.26
C ALA A 459 -32.55 29.07 21.96
N ALA A 460 -32.09 29.96 22.90
CA ALA A 460 -30.89 30.19 23.79
C ALA A 460 -30.20 29.16 24.75
N ILE A 461 -28.90 28.80 24.68
CA ILE A 461 -27.96 28.37 25.78
C ILE A 461 -26.49 28.80 25.46
N LEU A 462 -25.58 28.82 26.45
CA LEU A 462 -24.15 29.25 26.38
C LEU A 462 -23.21 28.04 26.58
N LEU A 463 -22.18 27.86 25.75
CA LEU A 463 -21.19 26.77 25.85
C LEU A 463 -19.77 27.29 25.58
N LEU A 464 -18.82 26.93 26.44
CA LEU A 464 -17.41 27.33 26.32
C LEU A 464 -16.70 26.46 25.29
N VAL A 465 -16.02 27.07 24.32
CA VAL A 465 -15.25 26.38 23.28
C VAL A 465 -13.80 26.81 23.39
N SER A 466 -12.89 25.85 23.58
CA SER A 466 -11.46 26.10 23.50
C SER A 466 -11.09 26.30 22.02
N GLY A 467 -10.89 27.55 21.61
CA GLY A 467 -10.37 27.89 20.30
C GLY A 467 -8.87 28.13 20.40
N THR A 468 -8.05 27.17 19.98
CA THR A 468 -6.67 27.51 19.62
C THR A 468 -6.73 28.34 18.33
N SER A 469 -6.10 29.52 18.33
CA SER A 469 -6.39 30.59 17.35
C SER A 469 -6.27 30.12 15.89
N CYS A 470 -7.31 30.33 15.08
CA CYS A 470 -7.21 30.22 13.63
C CYS A 470 -6.32 31.37 13.12
N GLY A 471 -5.26 31.04 12.38
CA GLY A 471 -4.22 32.00 11.97
C GLY A 471 -4.75 33.24 11.25
N GLY A 472 -4.11 34.37 11.54
CA GLY A 472 -4.43 35.70 11.02
C GLY A 472 -4.33 35.79 9.50
N GLY A 473 -5.47 35.59 8.86
CA GLY A 473 -5.80 36.08 7.53
C GLY A 473 -7.31 36.25 7.53
N LEU A 474 -7.79 37.51 7.52
CA LEU A 474 -9.19 37.91 7.75
C LEU A 474 -10.25 37.23 6.86
N ARG A 475 -9.85 36.41 5.86
CA ARG A 475 -10.76 35.64 5.00
C ARG A 475 -10.81 34.13 5.27
N SER A 476 -9.90 33.53 6.03
CA SER A 476 -9.85 32.06 6.26
C SER A 476 -10.41 31.61 7.61
N THR A 477 -10.44 32.51 8.61
CA THR A 477 -10.84 32.20 9.99
C THR A 477 -12.31 31.79 10.15
N SER A 478 -13.19 32.14 9.19
CA SER A 478 -14.60 31.76 9.24
C SER A 478 -14.83 30.26 9.03
N SER A 479 -13.99 29.58 8.23
CA SER A 479 -14.26 28.20 7.79
C SER A 479 -14.00 27.14 8.89
N CYS A 480 -12.88 27.23 9.61
CA CYS A 480 -12.56 26.28 10.68
C CYS A 480 -13.48 26.44 11.89
N LEU A 481 -13.75 27.69 12.30
CA LEU A 481 -14.69 27.97 13.39
C LEU A 481 -16.09 27.45 13.06
N GLN A 482 -16.53 27.60 11.81
CA GLN A 482 -17.83 27.11 11.36
C GLN A 482 -18.00 25.60 11.53
N GLN A 483 -16.96 24.78 11.44
CA GLN A 483 -17.10 23.33 11.49
C GLN A 483 -17.15 22.78 12.93
N GLY A 484 -16.33 23.29 13.85
CA GLY A 484 -16.50 23.00 15.28
C GLY A 484 -17.85 23.48 15.81
N VAL A 485 -18.32 24.64 15.32
CA VAL A 485 -19.65 25.17 15.60
C VAL A 485 -20.76 24.29 15.01
N GLN A 486 -20.53 23.58 13.90
CA GLN A 486 -21.53 22.64 13.35
C GLN A 486 -21.73 21.41 14.24
N VAL A 487 -20.68 20.89 14.88
CA VAL A 487 -20.80 19.80 15.86
C VAL A 487 -21.60 20.27 17.09
N LEU A 488 -21.27 21.45 17.61
CA LEU A 488 -22.00 22.02 18.73
C LEU A 488 -23.44 22.31 18.36
N LYS A 489 -23.69 22.92 17.20
CA LYS A 489 -25.04 23.17 16.67
C LYS A 489 -25.84 21.88 16.56
N LEU A 490 -25.24 20.79 16.09
CA LEU A 490 -25.92 19.49 16.01
C LEU A 490 -26.38 18.99 17.39
N ILE A 491 -25.53 19.15 18.41
CA ILE A 491 -25.88 18.83 19.80
C ILE A 491 -26.94 19.81 20.33
N ALA A 492 -26.82 21.10 20.01
CA ALA A 492 -27.75 22.16 20.38
C ALA A 492 -29.16 21.86 19.85
N ASP A 493 -29.27 21.63 18.55
CA ASP A 493 -30.50 21.30 17.84
C ASP A 493 -31.13 20.02 18.42
N GLY A 494 -30.31 19.00 18.73
CA GLY A 494 -30.76 17.76 19.35
C GLY A 494 -31.27 17.91 20.79
N LEU A 495 -30.80 18.92 21.52
CA LEU A 495 -31.26 19.24 22.88
C LEU A 495 -32.30 20.36 22.93
N ASN A 496 -32.61 20.97 21.79
CA ASN A 496 -33.38 22.21 21.69
C ASN A 496 -32.80 23.34 22.56
N LEU A 497 -31.47 23.49 22.48
CA LEU A 497 -30.69 24.53 23.14
C LEU A 497 -30.04 25.38 22.04
N ARG A 498 -29.75 26.65 22.30
CA ARG A 498 -28.80 27.41 21.47
C ARG A 498 -27.46 27.32 22.15
N ILE A 499 -26.41 27.62 21.42
CA ILE A 499 -25.08 27.59 21.97
C ILE A 499 -24.46 28.91 21.60
N GLU A 500 -24.07 29.67 22.60
CA GLU A 500 -23.23 30.84 22.46
C GLU A 500 -21.79 30.39 22.73
N PRO A 501 -20.97 30.25 21.67
CA PRO A 501 -19.60 29.83 21.81
C PRO A 501 -18.80 30.93 22.51
N VAL A 502 -18.24 30.63 23.67
CA VAL A 502 -17.31 31.54 24.36
C VAL A 502 -15.89 31.07 24.07
N ILE A 503 -15.10 31.94 23.44
CA ILE A 503 -13.68 31.70 23.18
C ILE A 503 -12.91 32.06 24.45
N VAL A 504 -12.26 31.08 25.08
CA VAL A 504 -11.42 31.31 26.26
C VAL A 504 -10.00 31.67 25.79
N PRO A 505 -9.49 32.88 26.06
CA PRO A 505 -8.10 33.24 25.80
C PRO A 505 -7.22 32.71 26.94
N SER A 506 -7.03 31.39 27.06
CA SER A 506 -6.08 30.84 28.03
C SER A 506 -4.89 30.17 27.35
N GLU A 507 -3.70 30.54 27.82
CA GLU A 507 -2.45 29.80 27.59
C GLU A 507 -2.43 28.43 28.31
N GLN A 508 -3.41 28.18 29.20
CA GLN A 508 -3.61 26.88 29.82
C GLN A 508 -4.44 25.96 28.91
N PRO A 509 -4.02 24.69 28.70
CA PRO A 509 -4.74 23.76 27.86
C PRO A 509 -6.08 23.39 28.49
N ILE A 510 -7.17 23.66 27.78
CA ILE A 510 -8.46 23.04 28.09
C ILE A 510 -8.36 21.59 27.63
N ILE A 511 -8.42 20.67 28.59
CA ILE A 511 -8.23 19.23 28.39
C ILE A 511 -9.33 18.70 27.46
N GLY A 512 -8.97 18.27 26.26
CA GLY A 512 -9.88 17.56 25.36
C GLY A 512 -9.53 17.74 23.87
N GLY A 513 -8.76 16.80 23.31
CA GLY A 513 -8.51 16.66 21.87
C GLY A 513 -8.70 15.20 21.43
N VAL A 514 -9.13 14.99 20.18
CA VAL A 514 -9.50 13.69 19.57
C VAL A 514 -8.54 13.38 18.42
N SER A 515 -7.61 12.42 18.55
CA SER A 515 -7.04 11.75 17.37
C SER A 515 -6.20 10.53 17.74
N ASN A 516 -6.02 9.65 16.76
CA ASN A 516 -4.80 8.85 16.67
C ASN A 516 -3.60 9.77 16.92
N LYS A 517 -2.74 9.40 17.85
CA LYS A 517 -1.49 10.13 18.01
C LYS A 517 -0.66 9.87 16.76
N LYS A 518 0.08 10.86 16.30
CA LYS A 518 1.10 10.70 15.28
C LYS A 518 2.45 11.13 15.84
N ILE A 519 3.48 10.41 15.43
CA ILE A 519 4.86 10.78 15.71
C ILE A 519 5.31 11.66 14.55
N PHE A 520 5.57 12.92 14.83
CA PHE A 520 6.19 13.83 13.89
C PHE A 520 7.70 13.76 14.13
N VAL A 521 8.45 13.33 13.12
CA VAL A 521 9.92 13.21 13.19
C VAL A 521 10.53 14.06 12.10
N ASN A 522 11.44 14.95 12.47
CA ASN A 522 12.33 15.59 11.50
C ASN A 522 13.54 14.71 11.29
N ILE A 523 13.53 13.98 10.17
CA ILE A 523 14.66 13.13 9.79
C ILE A 523 15.60 14.03 8.98
N PRO A 524 16.87 14.22 9.39
CA PRO A 524 17.82 14.92 8.56
C PRO A 524 17.83 14.30 7.17
N GLN A 525 17.62 15.11 6.14
CA GLN A 525 17.81 14.65 4.77
C GLN A 525 19.32 14.42 4.60
N ASP A 526 19.73 13.16 4.67
CA ASP A 526 21.09 12.74 4.31
C ASP A 526 21.25 12.92 2.79
N ASN A 527 21.53 14.16 2.39
CA ASN A 527 21.59 14.58 0.99
C ASN A 527 22.70 13.87 0.22
N TRP A 528 23.75 13.40 0.90
CA TRP A 528 24.89 12.75 0.26
C TRP A 528 24.55 11.39 -0.33
N ASN A 529 23.75 10.59 0.37
CA ASN A 529 23.33 9.28 -0.12
C ASN A 529 22.39 9.38 -1.33
N GLN A 530 21.71 10.53 -1.50
CA GLN A 530 20.82 10.76 -2.62
C GLN A 530 21.56 10.95 -3.94
N TYR A 531 22.76 11.56 -3.94
CA TYR A 531 23.54 11.75 -5.16
C TYR A 531 24.02 10.43 -5.78
N PHE A 532 24.27 9.42 -4.95
CA PHE A 532 24.67 8.07 -5.38
C PHE A 532 23.52 7.05 -5.29
N ALA A 533 22.27 7.51 -5.18
CA ALA A 533 21.10 6.64 -5.12
C ALA A 533 21.01 5.69 -6.33
N PHE A 534 21.58 6.08 -7.48
CA PHE A 534 21.75 5.23 -8.65
C PHE A 534 22.44 3.90 -8.31
N PHE A 535 23.49 3.91 -7.48
CA PHE A 535 24.23 2.70 -7.08
C PHE A 535 23.57 1.93 -5.94
N GLN A 536 22.65 2.56 -5.18
CA GLN A 536 21.86 1.86 -4.15
C GLN A 536 20.82 0.90 -4.75
N SER A 537 20.69 0.87 -6.08
CA SER A 537 19.86 -0.08 -6.81
C SER A 537 20.30 -1.53 -6.61
N TYR A 538 21.55 -1.78 -6.28
CA TYR A 538 21.98 -3.12 -5.92
C TYR A 538 22.73 -3.13 -4.59
N GLN A 539 22.70 -4.28 -3.94
CA GLN A 539 23.64 -4.54 -2.86
C GLN A 539 25.06 -4.49 -3.44
N LEU A 540 26.01 -3.97 -2.65
CA LEU A 540 27.42 -3.89 -3.05
C LEU A 540 27.96 -5.23 -3.59
N THR A 541 27.51 -6.35 -3.02
CA THR A 541 27.84 -7.71 -3.45
C THR A 541 27.46 -7.99 -4.91
N THR A 542 26.33 -7.47 -5.39
CA THR A 542 25.88 -7.64 -6.78
C THR A 542 26.73 -6.80 -7.74
N TRP A 543 27.08 -5.57 -7.36
CA TRP A 543 28.00 -4.73 -8.16
C TRP A 543 29.37 -5.40 -8.32
N ILE A 544 29.91 -5.96 -7.23
CA ILE A 544 31.15 -6.75 -7.27
C ILE A 544 30.97 -7.95 -8.21
N GLY A 545 29.84 -8.67 -8.13
CA GLY A 545 29.54 -9.78 -9.03
C GLY A 545 29.52 -9.39 -10.51
N ILE A 546 28.89 -8.26 -10.86
CA ILE A 546 28.86 -7.73 -12.25
C ILE A 546 30.28 -7.37 -12.72
N ALA A 547 31.07 -6.72 -11.87
CA ALA A 547 32.44 -6.34 -12.20
C ALA A 547 33.33 -7.57 -12.43
N VAL A 548 33.23 -8.59 -11.57
CA VAL A 548 33.96 -9.85 -11.72
C VAL A 548 33.52 -10.58 -12.99
N ALA A 549 32.22 -10.67 -13.27
CA ALA A 549 31.70 -11.30 -14.48
C ALA A 549 32.20 -10.61 -15.76
N LEU A 550 32.20 -9.27 -15.80
CA LEU A 550 32.77 -8.50 -16.91
C LEU A 550 34.27 -8.77 -17.08
N LEU A 551 35.03 -8.79 -15.98
CA LEU A 551 36.47 -9.05 -16.03
C LEU A 551 36.77 -10.46 -16.58
N VAL A 552 36.07 -11.48 -16.08
CA VAL A 552 36.19 -12.86 -16.58
C VAL A 552 35.85 -12.93 -18.07
N GLN A 553 34.78 -12.25 -18.51
CA GLN A 553 34.39 -12.24 -19.91
C GLN A 553 35.42 -11.55 -20.81
N CYS A 554 35.98 -10.42 -20.37
CA CYS A 554 37.06 -9.73 -21.07
C CYS A 554 38.27 -10.65 -21.28
N VAL A 555 38.67 -11.38 -20.23
CA VAL A 555 39.77 -12.36 -20.32
C VAL A 555 39.41 -13.50 -21.28
N LEU A 556 38.22 -14.09 -21.16
CA LEU A 556 37.76 -15.18 -22.03
C LEU A 556 37.71 -14.73 -23.49
N CYS A 557 37.24 -13.52 -23.79
CA CYS A 557 37.20 -13.00 -25.15
C CYS A 557 38.60 -12.86 -25.76
N VAL A 558 39.56 -12.37 -24.98
CA VAL A 558 40.96 -12.26 -25.41
C VAL A 558 41.56 -13.66 -25.66
N VAL A 559 41.31 -14.61 -24.76
CA VAL A 559 41.80 -16.00 -24.89
C VAL A 559 41.19 -16.68 -26.11
N ILE A 560 39.88 -16.61 -26.30
CA ILE A 560 39.18 -17.19 -27.47
C ILE A 560 39.72 -16.58 -28.76
N ASN A 561 39.90 -15.26 -28.83
CA ASN A 561 40.43 -14.62 -30.02
C ASN A 561 41.87 -15.05 -30.32
N ARG A 562 42.72 -15.22 -29.29
CA ARG A 562 44.09 -15.72 -29.48
C ARG A 562 44.13 -17.18 -29.94
N ILE A 563 43.29 -18.04 -29.35
CA ILE A 563 43.15 -19.44 -29.78
C ILE A 563 42.67 -19.50 -31.23
N GLU A 564 41.69 -18.69 -31.61
CA GLU A 564 41.17 -18.64 -32.97
C GLU A 564 42.24 -18.15 -33.98
N ALA A 565 43.02 -17.14 -33.61
CA ALA A 565 44.15 -16.64 -34.40
C ALA A 565 45.20 -17.74 -34.62
N GLN A 566 45.55 -18.49 -33.56
CA GLN A 566 46.47 -19.63 -33.63
C GLN A 566 45.94 -20.75 -34.53
N ILE A 567 44.69 -21.17 -34.35
CA ILE A 567 44.07 -22.26 -35.15
C ILE A 567 44.03 -21.88 -36.63
N ARG A 568 43.73 -20.61 -36.95
CA ARG A 568 43.64 -20.14 -38.34
C ARG A 568 44.97 -19.72 -38.95
N LYS A 569 46.09 -19.81 -38.22
CA LYS A 569 47.40 -19.28 -38.63
C LYS A 569 47.32 -17.84 -39.16
N ARG A 570 46.47 -17.00 -38.55
CA ARG A 570 46.37 -15.57 -38.87
C ARG A 570 46.91 -14.76 -37.71
N GLU A 571 47.63 -13.69 -38.01
CA GLU A 571 47.94 -12.71 -36.99
C GLU A 571 46.64 -12.08 -36.46
N SER A 572 46.52 -12.05 -35.14
CA SER A 572 45.45 -11.33 -34.44
C SER A 572 45.58 -9.84 -34.79
N LYS A 573 44.78 -9.35 -35.74
CA LYS A 573 44.77 -7.93 -36.11
C LYS A 573 44.32 -7.02 -34.97
N GLU A 574 43.56 -7.55 -34.02
CA GLU A 574 43.01 -6.78 -32.90
C GLU A 574 43.87 -6.96 -31.65
N SER A 575 44.16 -5.86 -30.97
CA SER A 575 44.89 -5.88 -29.70
C SER A 575 43.98 -6.38 -28.58
N ALA A 576 44.56 -6.89 -27.49
CA ALA A 576 43.78 -7.33 -26.34
C ALA A 576 42.91 -6.19 -25.77
N MET A 577 43.42 -4.95 -25.77
CA MET A 577 42.66 -3.79 -25.32
C MET A 577 41.50 -3.44 -26.26
N GLU A 578 41.64 -3.63 -27.57
CA GLU A 578 40.53 -3.40 -28.52
C GLU A 578 39.38 -4.38 -28.26
N LEU A 579 39.69 -5.64 -27.95
CA LEU A 579 38.69 -6.65 -27.60
C LEU A 579 37.99 -6.34 -26.27
N VAL A 580 38.77 -5.93 -25.25
CA VAL A 580 38.23 -5.47 -23.96
C VAL A 580 37.32 -4.26 -24.17
N TRP A 581 37.74 -3.31 -25.01
CA TRP A 581 36.95 -2.12 -25.33
C TRP A 581 35.66 -2.46 -26.07
N GLN A 582 35.70 -3.39 -27.04
CA GLN A 582 34.51 -3.86 -27.73
C GLN A 582 33.54 -4.58 -26.78
N MET A 583 34.04 -5.34 -25.80
CA MET A 583 33.20 -5.95 -24.75
C MET A 583 32.56 -4.91 -23.84
N LEU A 584 33.31 -3.90 -23.42
CA LEU A 584 32.79 -2.79 -22.62
C LEU A 584 31.68 -2.05 -23.38
N ARG A 585 31.89 -1.77 -24.67
CA ARG A 585 30.90 -1.16 -25.56
C ARG A 585 29.66 -2.02 -25.72
N LEU A 586 29.82 -3.33 -25.85
CA LEU A 586 28.71 -4.28 -25.91
C LEU A 586 27.86 -4.20 -24.64
N GLN A 587 28.49 -4.15 -23.46
CA GLN A 587 27.80 -3.99 -22.17
C GLN A 587 27.04 -2.67 -22.05
N LEU A 588 27.53 -1.61 -22.70
CA LEU A 588 26.86 -0.31 -22.80
C LEU A 588 25.84 -0.23 -23.95
N LEU A 589 25.47 -1.37 -24.55
CA LEU A 589 24.55 -1.45 -25.71
C LEU A 589 25.03 -0.70 -26.95
N GLN A 590 26.32 -0.34 -27.02
CA GLN A 590 26.95 0.36 -28.15
C GLN A 590 27.75 -0.62 -29.02
N SER A 591 27.09 -1.69 -29.47
CA SER A 591 27.79 -2.75 -30.20
C SER A 591 28.42 -2.21 -31.50
N LYS A 592 29.70 -2.50 -31.69
CA LYS A 592 30.34 -2.52 -32.99
C LYS A 592 30.27 -3.97 -33.47
N ILE A 593 29.98 -4.21 -34.75
CA ILE A 593 29.91 -5.57 -35.30
C ILE A 593 31.22 -6.29 -35.01
N MET A 594 31.22 -7.20 -34.04
CA MET A 594 32.35 -8.09 -33.78
C MET A 594 32.40 -9.12 -34.90
N ARG A 595 33.44 -9.05 -35.73
CA ARG A 595 33.70 -10.07 -36.76
C ARG A 595 34.37 -11.30 -36.16
N ASN A 596 33.73 -11.93 -35.18
CA ASN A 596 34.16 -13.24 -34.72
C ASN A 596 33.85 -14.27 -35.79
N SER A 597 34.86 -14.96 -36.30
CA SER A 597 34.67 -15.94 -37.36
C SER A 597 34.35 -17.34 -36.84
N SER A 598 34.56 -17.61 -35.55
CA SER A 598 34.20 -18.87 -34.90
C SER A 598 32.77 -18.84 -34.39
N LYS A 599 32.08 -19.98 -34.53
CA LYS A 599 30.73 -20.17 -33.97
C LYS A 599 30.74 -20.05 -32.44
N ALA A 600 31.80 -20.53 -31.79
CA ALA A 600 31.98 -20.43 -30.33
C ALA A 600 32.13 -18.97 -29.86
N GLY A 601 32.93 -18.16 -30.57
CA GLY A 601 33.08 -16.73 -30.27
C GLY A 601 31.77 -15.97 -30.46
N LYS A 602 31.02 -16.25 -31.54
CA LYS A 602 29.68 -15.66 -31.75
C LYS A 602 28.70 -16.06 -30.66
N PHE A 603 28.65 -17.34 -30.29
CA PHE A 603 27.76 -17.84 -29.26
C PHE A 603 28.04 -17.20 -27.89
N SER A 604 29.32 -17.13 -27.49
CA SER A 604 29.72 -16.47 -26.23
C SER A 604 29.28 -15.00 -26.19
N VAL A 605 29.49 -14.26 -27.29
CA VAL A 605 29.06 -12.86 -27.41
C VAL A 605 27.54 -12.70 -27.31
N VAL A 606 26.78 -13.58 -27.97
CA VAL A 606 25.30 -13.54 -27.94
C VAL A 606 24.76 -13.88 -26.56
N VAL A 607 25.30 -14.92 -25.91
CA VAL A 607 24.89 -15.30 -24.55
C VAL A 607 25.20 -14.17 -23.56
N PHE A 608 26.38 -13.55 -23.69
CA PHE A 608 26.74 -12.40 -22.88
C PHE A 608 25.85 -11.19 -23.15
N SER A 609 25.58 -10.84 -24.41
CA SER A 609 24.72 -9.71 -24.74
C SER A 609 23.30 -9.92 -24.20
N LEU A 610 22.77 -11.14 -24.32
CA LEU A 610 21.41 -11.45 -23.89
C LEU A 610 21.29 -11.46 -22.36
N ILE A 611 22.18 -12.15 -21.65
CA ILE A 611 22.11 -12.25 -20.19
C ILE A 611 22.54 -10.93 -19.53
N GLN A 612 23.70 -10.40 -19.91
CA GLN A 612 24.28 -9.27 -19.19
C GLN A 612 23.71 -7.93 -19.66
N CYS A 613 23.44 -7.76 -20.97
CA CYS A 613 22.98 -6.47 -21.47
C CYS A 613 21.45 -6.35 -21.48
N THR A 614 20.71 -7.44 -21.70
CA THR A 614 19.24 -7.37 -21.69
C THR A 614 18.66 -7.64 -20.30
N VAL A 615 19.05 -8.73 -19.65
CA VAL A 615 18.46 -9.10 -18.35
C VAL A 615 19.02 -8.23 -17.23
N ILE A 616 20.34 -8.13 -17.07
CA ILE A 616 20.90 -7.37 -15.94
C ILE A 616 20.61 -5.87 -16.10
N MET A 617 20.81 -5.27 -17.27
CA MET A 617 20.49 -3.84 -17.44
C MET A 617 18.99 -3.55 -17.40
N GLY A 618 18.15 -4.47 -17.89
CA GLY A 618 16.69 -4.34 -17.77
C GLY A 618 16.21 -4.42 -16.32
N VAL A 619 16.75 -5.34 -15.52
CA VAL A 619 16.46 -5.41 -14.08
C VAL A 619 17.04 -4.22 -13.34
N LEU A 620 18.26 -3.79 -13.70
CA LEU A 620 18.92 -2.64 -13.11
C LEU A 620 18.12 -1.36 -13.38
N SER A 621 17.69 -1.12 -14.62
CA SER A 621 16.87 0.05 -14.95
C SER A 621 15.55 0.02 -14.20
N SER A 622 14.93 -1.16 -14.08
CA SER A 622 13.71 -1.38 -13.28
C SER A 622 13.86 -1.02 -11.82
N TYR A 623 14.95 -1.46 -11.22
CA TYR A 623 15.17 -1.25 -9.81
C TYR A 623 15.68 0.17 -9.51
N ILE A 624 16.53 0.74 -10.37
CA ILE A 624 16.90 2.17 -10.33
C ILE A 624 15.63 3.00 -10.40
N PHE A 625 14.77 2.77 -11.38
CA PHE A 625 13.54 3.54 -11.54
C PHE A 625 12.64 3.39 -10.32
N SER A 626 12.43 2.18 -9.81
CA SER A 626 11.65 1.95 -8.59
C SER A 626 12.20 2.70 -7.38
N ASN A 627 13.52 2.76 -7.21
CA ASN A 627 14.17 3.47 -6.10
C ASN A 627 14.16 4.99 -6.28
N LEU A 628 14.35 5.48 -7.51
CA LEU A 628 14.30 6.90 -7.84
C LEU A 628 12.88 7.47 -7.67
N VAL A 629 11.86 6.69 -8.05
CA VAL A 629 10.45 7.09 -7.99
C VAL A 629 9.88 6.98 -6.57
N ARG A 630 10.38 6.05 -5.76
CA ARG A 630 9.93 5.85 -4.37
C ARG A 630 11.13 5.85 -3.43
N PRO A 631 11.68 7.02 -3.09
CA PRO A 631 12.62 7.08 -1.98
C PRO A 631 11.92 6.47 -0.77
N LYS A 632 12.50 5.39 -0.22
CA LYS A 632 11.97 4.79 1.00
C LYS A 632 12.13 5.84 2.09
N ALA A 633 11.02 6.41 2.56
CA ALA A 633 11.03 7.18 3.79
C ALA A 633 11.50 6.26 4.92
N HIS A 634 12.78 6.37 5.27
CA HIS A 634 13.38 5.51 6.28
C HIS A 634 12.99 6.03 7.65
N ILE A 635 11.81 5.63 8.15
CA ILE A 635 11.51 5.81 9.57
C ILE A 635 12.58 5.01 10.32
N PRO A 636 13.41 5.65 11.17
CA PRO A 636 14.60 5.01 11.70
C PRO A 636 14.31 3.91 12.73
N PHE A 637 13.04 3.77 13.12
CA PHE A 637 12.54 2.75 14.03
C PHE A 637 11.31 2.03 13.45
N LYS A 638 11.18 0.73 13.74
CA LYS A 638 10.00 -0.10 13.43
C LYS A 638 9.23 -0.49 14.68
N THR A 639 9.90 -0.51 15.83
CA THR A 639 9.34 -0.96 17.11
C THR A 639 9.44 0.15 18.16
N PHE A 640 8.61 0.03 19.21
CA PHE A 640 8.62 0.98 20.31
C PHE A 640 9.97 0.97 21.05
N GLU A 641 10.57 -0.21 21.20
CA GLU A 641 11.88 -0.40 21.82
C GLU A 641 13.01 0.31 21.06
N GLN A 642 13.01 0.23 19.73
CA GLN A 642 13.96 0.98 18.89
C GLN A 642 13.76 2.49 19.06
N PHE A 643 12.51 2.95 19.09
CA PHE A 643 12.19 4.36 19.31
C PHE A 643 12.68 4.86 20.68
N THR A 644 12.44 4.10 21.75
CA THR A 644 12.92 4.44 23.10
C THR A 644 14.45 4.37 23.21
N SER A 645 15.11 3.40 22.56
CA SER A 645 16.58 3.32 22.52
C SER A 645 17.17 4.55 21.84
N MET A 646 16.62 4.94 20.69
CA MET A 646 17.09 6.14 19.98
C MET A 646 16.90 7.44 20.77
N ILE A 647 15.85 7.54 21.59
CA ILE A 647 15.67 8.66 22.53
C ILE A 647 16.69 8.56 23.67
N SER A 648 16.89 7.37 24.25
CA SER A 648 17.87 7.13 25.31
C SER A 648 19.31 7.44 24.87
N ASP A 649 19.64 7.21 23.60
CA ASP A 649 20.98 7.43 23.04
C ASP A 649 21.15 8.87 22.49
N GLY A 650 20.12 9.72 22.60
CA GLY A 650 20.12 11.11 22.14
C GLY A 650 20.05 11.28 20.62
N THR A 651 19.88 10.19 19.87
CA THR A 651 19.69 10.23 18.40
C THR A 651 18.36 10.89 18.03
N LEU A 652 17.33 10.67 18.85
CA LEU A 652 16.07 11.38 18.80
C LEU A 652 15.89 12.20 20.08
N HIS A 653 15.33 13.39 19.97
CA HIS A 653 15.00 14.20 21.14
C HIS A 653 13.55 14.68 21.06
N MET A 654 12.83 14.52 22.16
CA MET A 654 11.43 14.93 22.20
C MET A 654 11.30 16.43 22.42
N VAL A 655 10.41 17.06 21.67
CA VAL A 655 10.06 18.48 21.77
C VAL A 655 8.60 18.60 22.18
N GLU A 656 8.26 19.58 23.01
CA GLU A 656 6.88 19.85 23.41
C GLU A 656 6.64 21.33 23.76
N ILE A 657 5.39 21.80 23.68
CA ILE A 657 5.03 23.17 24.12
C ILE A 657 4.94 23.25 25.65
N THR A 658 4.41 22.22 26.30
CA THR A 658 4.09 22.26 27.74
C THR A 658 4.35 20.92 28.41
N LYS A 659 4.77 20.96 29.69
CA LYS A 659 4.91 19.77 30.54
C LYS A 659 3.57 19.09 30.81
N HIS A 660 2.46 19.82 30.68
CA HIS A 660 1.11 19.33 30.97
C HIS A 660 0.44 18.66 29.76
N ASN A 661 1.23 18.06 28.86
CA ASN A 661 0.65 17.19 27.84
C ASN A 661 0.17 15.91 28.54
N VAL A 662 -1.12 15.56 28.36
CA VAL A 662 -1.75 14.32 28.87
C VAL A 662 -0.91 13.08 28.53
N PHE A 663 -0.23 13.08 27.38
CA PHE A 663 0.67 11.99 27.00
C PHE A 663 1.91 11.91 27.90
N TYR A 664 2.53 13.04 28.21
CA TYR A 664 3.68 13.09 29.10
C TYR A 664 3.28 12.69 30.53
N GLU A 665 2.13 13.19 31.00
CA GLU A 665 1.56 12.74 32.28
C GLU A 665 1.27 11.23 32.29
N ALA A 666 0.81 10.65 31.18
CA ALA A 666 0.63 9.21 31.07
C ALA A 666 1.95 8.43 31.14
N ILE A 667 3.04 8.95 30.54
CA ILE A 667 4.38 8.35 30.67
C ILE A 667 4.84 8.40 32.12
N LEU A 668 4.66 9.54 32.80
CA LEU A 668 5.09 9.73 34.18
C LEU A 668 4.29 8.90 35.18
N ASN A 669 2.99 8.71 34.94
CA ASN A 669 2.09 8.07 35.91
C ASN A 669 1.78 6.59 35.63
N SER A 670 2.10 6.08 34.43
CA SER A 670 1.80 4.68 34.09
C SER A 670 2.90 3.72 34.53
N ASN A 671 2.52 2.54 35.01
CA ASN A 671 3.45 1.45 35.37
C ASN A 671 3.62 0.41 34.25
N ALA A 672 3.10 0.68 33.04
CA ALA A 672 3.32 -0.23 31.92
C ALA A 672 4.80 -0.22 31.51
N SER A 673 5.39 -1.40 31.25
CA SER A 673 6.81 -1.58 30.90
C SER A 673 7.30 -0.61 29.83
N ASP A 674 6.48 -0.39 28.80
CA ASP A 674 6.79 0.51 27.69
C ASP A 674 6.91 1.97 28.15
N TYR A 675 6.02 2.42 29.04
CA TYR A 675 6.11 3.77 29.60
C TYR A 675 7.24 3.91 30.61
N THR A 676 7.59 2.85 31.33
CA THR A 676 8.79 2.83 32.19
C THR A 676 10.05 3.01 31.36
N ALA A 677 10.22 2.25 30.28
CA ALA A 677 11.37 2.38 29.37
C ALA A 677 11.46 3.78 28.73
N MET A 678 10.32 4.35 28.35
CA MET A 678 10.26 5.73 27.85
C MET A 678 10.60 6.76 28.93
N ARG A 679 10.16 6.55 30.17
CA ARG A 679 10.50 7.43 31.29
C ARG A 679 12.00 7.42 31.55
N GLU A 680 12.62 6.25 31.60
CA GLU A 680 14.08 6.11 31.74
C GLU A 680 14.84 6.77 30.57
N ALA A 681 14.34 6.62 29.34
CA ALA A 681 14.90 7.30 28.17
C ALA A 681 14.79 8.83 28.28
N LEU A 682 13.66 9.35 28.78
CA LEU A 682 13.43 10.78 29.00
C LEU A 682 14.15 11.34 30.23
N GLU A 683 14.53 10.49 31.20
CA GLU A 683 15.43 10.89 32.30
C GLU A 683 16.84 11.12 31.78
N LYS A 684 17.32 10.30 30.84
CA LYS A 684 18.61 10.50 30.16
C LYS A 684 18.60 11.66 29.17
N ASN A 685 17.55 11.77 28.35
CA ASN A 685 17.39 12.82 27.36
C ASN A 685 16.08 13.59 27.61
N PRO A 686 16.13 14.64 28.45
CA PRO A 686 14.94 15.34 28.90
C PRO A 686 14.19 16.05 27.78
N LEU A 687 12.87 16.15 27.97
CA LEU A 687 11.95 16.80 27.06
C LEU A 687 12.33 18.29 26.86
N ARG A 688 12.49 18.71 25.59
CA ARG A 688 12.75 20.11 25.25
C ARG A 688 11.45 20.88 25.15
N LEU A 689 11.33 21.96 25.92
CA LEU A 689 10.10 22.74 26.04
C LEU A 689 10.20 24.07 25.30
N GLY A 690 9.31 24.31 24.35
CA GLY A 690 9.16 25.59 23.69
C GLY A 690 8.08 26.44 24.36
N SER A 691 8.40 27.70 24.67
CA SER A 691 7.47 28.69 25.23
C SER A 691 6.30 29.07 24.30
N SER A 692 6.41 28.76 23.02
CA SER A 692 5.38 29.05 22.02
C SER A 692 5.36 28.02 20.89
N LEU A 693 4.24 27.95 20.17
CA LEU A 693 4.12 27.15 18.96
C LEU A 693 5.25 27.48 17.96
N LYS A 694 5.58 28.76 17.77
CA LYS A 694 6.67 29.19 16.88
C LYS A 694 8.02 28.63 17.32
N GLN A 695 8.29 28.60 18.63
CA GLN A 695 9.53 28.04 19.16
C GLN A 695 9.60 26.52 18.99
N VAL A 696 8.50 25.80 19.26
CA VAL A 696 8.45 24.35 19.02
C VAL A 696 8.60 24.03 17.54
N MET A 697 8.00 24.83 16.65
CA MET A 697 8.18 24.66 15.21
C MET A 697 9.64 24.88 14.79
N ALA A 698 10.37 25.79 15.43
CA ALA A 698 11.80 26.00 15.19
C ALA A 698 12.65 24.85 15.74
N MET A 699 12.32 24.34 16.93
CA MET A 699 12.96 23.14 17.49
C MET A 699 12.70 21.89 16.63
N MET A 700 11.52 21.80 16.02
CA MET A 700 11.19 20.72 15.07
C MET A 700 11.97 20.82 13.75
N ASP A 701 12.67 21.92 13.47
CA ASP A 701 13.62 21.99 12.35
C ASP A 701 14.99 21.40 12.70
N GLU A 702 15.24 21.08 13.97
CA GLU A 702 16.45 20.39 14.40
C GLU A 702 16.41 18.91 13.99
N PRO A 703 17.54 18.34 13.54
CA PRO A 703 17.61 16.94 13.13
C PRO A 703 17.38 16.02 14.33
N GLY A 704 16.50 15.02 14.17
CA GLY A 704 16.14 14.10 15.23
C GLY A 704 15.08 14.63 16.20
N ALA A 705 14.53 15.82 15.96
CA ALA A 705 13.41 16.33 16.75
C ALA A 705 12.16 15.47 16.54
N VAL A 706 11.54 15.08 17.65
CA VAL A 706 10.31 14.27 17.67
C VAL A 706 9.23 14.96 18.48
N LEU A 707 8.02 15.01 17.93
CA LEU A 707 6.85 15.54 18.62
C LEU A 707 5.70 14.52 18.57
N LEU A 708 5.11 14.25 19.73
CA LEU A 708 4.03 13.28 19.89
C LEU A 708 2.72 14.01 20.13
N ARG A 709 1.95 14.20 19.06
CA ARG A 709 0.71 14.98 19.10
C ARG A 709 -0.44 14.28 18.40
N SER A 710 -1.63 14.67 18.80
CA SER A 710 -2.89 14.22 18.22
C SER A 710 -3.05 14.91 16.85
N GLU A 711 -3.41 14.18 15.78
CA GLU A 711 -3.48 14.75 14.40
C GLU A 711 -4.40 15.97 14.25
N ASP A 712 -5.35 16.12 15.17
CA ASP A 712 -6.33 17.20 15.22
C ASP A 712 -5.81 18.50 15.83
N GLU A 713 -4.60 18.49 16.40
CA GLU A 713 -4.04 19.67 17.00
C GLU A 713 -3.45 20.62 15.97
N ARG A 714 -3.59 21.93 16.23
CA ARG A 714 -3.00 22.99 15.40
C ARG A 714 -1.52 22.78 15.12
N ILE A 715 -0.77 22.24 16.07
CA ILE A 715 0.65 21.97 15.86
C ILE A 715 0.86 20.87 14.81
N SER A 716 0.11 19.77 14.83
CA SER A 716 0.16 18.71 13.82
C SER A 716 -0.14 19.24 12.42
N PHE A 717 -1.05 20.20 12.35
CA PHE A 717 -1.38 20.94 11.15
C PHE A 717 -0.21 21.80 10.64
N GLU A 718 0.37 22.66 11.46
CA GLU A 718 1.54 23.46 11.06
C GLU A 718 2.76 22.58 10.71
N LEU A 719 2.95 21.44 11.39
CA LEU A 719 3.99 20.47 11.04
C LEU A 719 3.73 19.79 9.70
N SER A 720 2.47 19.50 9.37
CA SER A 720 2.11 18.87 8.08
C SER A 720 2.39 19.80 6.89
N ARG A 721 2.46 21.12 7.13
CA ARG A 721 2.90 22.12 6.14
C ARG A 721 4.41 22.14 5.93
N LYS A 722 5.18 21.52 6.83
CA LYS A 722 6.63 21.39 6.68
C LYS A 722 6.95 20.06 6.00
N CYS A 723 7.37 20.13 4.74
CA CYS A 723 7.58 18.92 3.93
C CYS A 723 8.76 18.04 4.43
N ASN A 724 9.62 18.56 5.33
CA ASN A 724 10.71 17.81 5.96
C ASN A 724 10.28 17.00 7.19
N ILE A 725 9.02 17.13 7.65
CA ILE A 725 8.54 16.45 8.84
C ILE A 725 7.70 15.24 8.44
N PHE A 726 8.14 14.06 8.87
CA PHE A 726 7.45 12.81 8.61
C PHE A 726 6.46 12.51 9.72
N SER A 727 5.26 12.08 9.34
CA SER A 727 4.24 11.65 10.27
C SER A 727 4.13 10.12 10.22
N ALA A 728 4.40 9.45 11.33
CA ALA A 728 4.22 8.01 11.46
C ALA A 728 3.00 7.72 12.34
N ASP A 729 2.16 6.79 11.89
CA ASP A 729 1.07 6.27 12.71
C ASP A 729 1.67 5.62 13.96
N THR A 730 1.18 6.01 15.13
CA THR A 730 1.87 5.71 16.37
C THR A 730 1.84 4.24 16.75
N ILE A 731 2.93 3.83 17.40
CA ILE A 731 3.04 2.58 18.18
C ILE A 731 2.23 2.68 19.50
N PHE A 732 1.75 3.89 19.83
CA PHE A 732 0.95 4.19 21.00
C PHE A 732 -0.53 3.81 20.81
N PRO A 733 -1.24 3.46 21.90
CA PRO A 733 -2.68 3.23 21.85
C PRO A 733 -3.42 4.49 21.38
N PRO A 734 -4.52 4.34 20.62
CA PRO A 734 -5.34 5.46 20.20
C PRO A 734 -5.88 6.20 21.44
N ALA A 735 -5.85 7.53 21.40
CA ALA A 735 -6.50 8.36 22.39
C ALA A 735 -7.88 8.77 21.88
N TYR A 736 -8.87 8.74 22.76
CA TYR A 736 -10.21 9.22 22.47
C TYR A 736 -10.36 10.61 23.10
N GLY A 737 -10.92 11.55 22.37
CA GLY A 737 -11.32 12.84 22.94
C GLY A 737 -12.76 12.78 23.43
N TYR A 738 -13.06 13.62 24.42
CA TYR A 738 -14.33 13.66 25.13
C TYR A 738 -14.79 15.09 25.30
N PHE A 739 -16.10 15.32 25.29
CA PHE A 739 -16.66 16.57 25.79
C PHE A 739 -16.54 16.58 27.31
N VAL A 740 -15.92 17.63 27.85
CA VAL A 740 -15.75 17.80 29.30
C VAL A 740 -16.86 18.70 29.82
N PHE A 741 -17.60 18.20 30.80
CA PHE A 741 -18.65 18.95 31.49
C PHE A 741 -18.33 19.06 32.97
N LYS A 742 -18.89 20.09 33.63
CA LYS A 742 -18.86 20.18 35.10
C LYS A 742 -19.46 18.90 35.68
N LYS A 743 -18.82 18.33 36.71
CA LYS A 743 -19.35 17.15 37.41
C LYS A 743 -20.78 17.44 37.88
N GLY A 744 -21.71 16.54 37.55
CA GLY A 744 -23.14 16.69 37.83
C GLY A 744 -23.93 17.50 36.80
N PHE A 745 -23.36 17.84 35.64
CA PHE A 745 -24.10 18.52 34.57
C PHE A 745 -25.27 17.64 34.07
N PRO A 746 -26.53 18.11 34.15
CA PRO A 746 -27.71 17.25 33.99
C PRO A 746 -27.94 16.78 32.54
N TYR A 747 -27.25 17.37 31.56
CA TYR A 747 -27.43 17.06 30.14
C TYR A 747 -26.42 16.04 29.60
N VAL A 748 -25.43 15.58 30.39
CA VAL A 748 -24.37 14.68 29.90
C VAL A 748 -24.95 13.42 29.25
N ASP A 749 -25.92 12.77 29.89
CA ASP A 749 -26.53 11.55 29.35
C ASP A 749 -27.31 11.81 28.05
N ARG A 750 -27.96 12.97 27.95
CA ARG A 750 -28.68 13.36 26.71
C ARG A 750 -27.70 13.68 25.59
N ILE A 751 -26.60 14.36 25.90
CA ILE A 751 -25.52 14.67 24.95
C ILE A 751 -24.89 13.39 24.43
N ASN A 752 -24.56 12.44 25.31
CA ASN A 752 -23.99 11.14 24.92
C ASN A 752 -24.95 10.37 24.00
N LYS A 753 -26.26 10.36 24.30
CA LYS A 753 -27.27 9.76 23.41
C LYS A 753 -27.34 10.44 22.04
N ILE A 754 -27.22 11.76 21.99
CA ILE A 754 -27.18 12.49 20.71
C ILE A 754 -25.91 12.17 19.93
N ILE A 755 -24.75 12.13 20.58
CA ILE A 755 -23.47 11.75 19.96
C ILE A 755 -23.54 10.33 19.39
N GLU A 756 -24.11 9.38 20.15
CA GLU A 756 -24.34 8.02 19.67
C GLU A 756 -25.26 8.01 18.44
N LYS A 757 -26.39 8.71 18.51
CA LYS A 757 -27.39 8.78 17.42
C LYS A 757 -26.83 9.45 16.16
N GLU A 758 -26.06 10.53 16.32
CA GLU A 758 -25.56 11.37 15.23
C GLU A 758 -24.10 11.07 14.84
N HIS A 759 -23.52 9.96 15.33
CA HIS A 759 -22.12 9.59 15.13
C HIS A 759 -21.68 9.68 13.66
N TRP A 760 -22.55 9.28 12.73
CA TRP A 760 -22.27 9.35 11.29
C TRP A 760 -22.13 10.76 10.76
N ARG A 761 -23.01 11.67 11.20
CA ARG A 761 -22.97 13.06 10.79
C ARG A 761 -21.76 13.75 11.38
N LEU A 762 -21.43 13.47 12.65
CA LEU A 762 -20.19 13.92 13.29
C LEU A 762 -18.95 13.44 12.53
N ARG A 763 -18.90 12.17 12.12
CA ARG A 763 -17.80 11.61 11.32
C ARG A 763 -17.72 12.23 9.91
N SER A 764 -18.85 12.55 9.29
CA SER A 764 -18.89 13.25 8.01
C SER A 764 -18.36 14.68 8.15
N LEU A 765 -18.79 15.40 9.20
CA LEU A 765 -18.26 16.74 9.53
C LEU A 765 -16.76 16.69 9.79
N TRP A 766 -16.29 15.69 10.54
CA TRP A 766 -14.86 15.47 10.78
C TRP A 766 -14.08 15.17 9.50
N ARG A 767 -14.63 14.37 8.57
CA ARG A 767 -14.00 14.13 7.27
C ARG A 767 -13.93 15.40 6.43
N LYS A 768 -15.02 16.17 6.35
CA LYS A 768 -15.03 17.47 5.66
C LYS A 768 -14.02 18.43 6.26
N TYR A 769 -13.86 18.42 7.59
CA TYR A 769 -12.81 19.16 8.29
C TYR A 769 -11.42 18.74 7.85
N LEU A 770 -11.14 17.44 7.89
CA LEU A 770 -9.87 16.90 7.44
C LEU A 770 -9.63 17.12 5.94
N GLU A 771 -10.65 17.09 5.09
CA GLU A 771 -10.54 17.30 3.64
C GLU A 771 -10.24 18.76 3.30
N VAL A 772 -11.00 19.70 3.88
CA VAL A 772 -10.73 21.14 3.76
C VAL A 772 -9.32 21.45 4.26
N TYR A 773 -8.94 20.84 5.37
CA TYR A 773 -7.61 21.00 5.94
C TYR A 773 -6.52 20.40 5.05
N ARG A 774 -6.68 19.15 4.59
CA ARG A 774 -5.74 18.48 3.68
C ARG A 774 -5.57 19.25 2.37
N GLY A 775 -6.61 19.93 1.90
CA GLY A 775 -6.54 20.83 0.74
C GLY A 775 -5.71 22.09 0.97
N GLN A 776 -5.44 22.48 2.23
CA GLN A 776 -4.56 23.61 2.59
C GLN A 776 -3.10 23.18 2.86
N ILE A 777 -2.80 21.89 2.74
CA ILE A 777 -1.43 21.40 2.86
C ILE A 777 -0.77 21.57 1.48
N ASP A 778 0.04 22.61 1.33
CA ASP A 778 0.79 22.88 0.10
C ASP A 778 1.89 21.82 -0.17
N CYS A 779 2.22 21.01 0.84
CA CYS A 779 3.02 19.81 0.67
C CYS A 779 2.14 18.66 0.22
N ALA A 780 2.39 18.10 -0.98
CA ALA A 780 1.86 16.79 -1.29
C ALA A 780 2.26 15.80 -0.16
N PRO A 781 1.38 14.90 0.31
CA PRO A 781 1.70 13.98 1.40
C PRO A 781 3.02 13.26 1.13
N ALA A 782 3.92 13.15 2.11
CA ALA A 782 5.23 12.50 1.93
C ALA A 782 5.12 11.05 1.41
N SER A 783 3.99 10.38 1.61
CA SER A 783 3.68 9.05 1.03
C SER A 783 3.31 9.09 -0.46
N THR A 784 2.93 10.25 -0.98
CA THR A 784 2.53 10.51 -2.37
C THR A 784 3.47 11.47 -3.10
N GLN A 785 4.39 12.13 -2.40
CA GLN A 785 5.49 12.83 -3.03
C GLN A 785 6.41 11.79 -3.66
N VAL A 786 6.15 11.53 -4.95
CA VAL A 786 7.04 10.90 -5.93
C VAL A 786 8.30 11.75 -6.15
N ILE A 787 8.60 12.69 -5.25
CA ILE A 787 9.77 13.56 -5.33
C ILE A 787 10.94 12.73 -4.82
N GLY A 788 11.47 11.88 -5.71
CA GLY A 788 12.88 11.57 -5.70
C GLY A 788 13.71 12.85 -5.62
N PRO A 789 15.00 12.75 -5.27
CA PRO A 789 15.90 13.91 -5.15
C PRO A 789 15.64 14.91 -6.28
N LYS A 790 15.64 16.23 -5.99
CA LYS A 790 15.38 17.29 -6.99
C LYS A 790 16.22 17.11 -8.26
N TYR A 791 17.37 16.43 -8.13
CA TYR A 791 18.23 16.00 -9.21
C TYR A 791 18.73 14.56 -8.98
N PRO A 792 17.93 13.52 -9.32
CA PRO A 792 18.30 12.13 -9.04
C PRO A 792 19.52 11.64 -9.82
N TYR A 793 19.89 12.39 -10.87
CA TYR A 793 21.01 12.09 -11.75
C TYR A 793 22.22 13.00 -11.50
N PHE A 794 22.21 13.89 -10.50
CA PHE A 794 23.31 14.83 -10.29
C PHE A 794 24.64 14.12 -10.03
N GLY A 795 24.66 13.08 -9.20
CA GLY A 795 25.88 12.29 -8.99
C GLY A 795 26.37 11.61 -10.28
N THR A 796 25.46 11.12 -11.13
CA THR A 796 25.80 10.57 -12.45
C THR A 796 26.44 11.63 -13.36
N VAL A 797 25.93 12.86 -13.36
CA VAL A 797 26.52 13.98 -14.12
C VAL A 797 27.91 14.34 -13.59
N VAL A 798 28.11 14.39 -12.27
CA VAL A 798 29.42 14.63 -11.66
C VAL A 798 30.43 13.55 -12.07
N ILE A 799 30.01 12.27 -12.06
CA ILE A 799 30.86 11.16 -12.52
C ILE A 799 31.22 11.32 -13.99
N LEU A 800 30.25 11.65 -14.87
CA LEU A 800 30.50 11.87 -16.29
C LEU A 800 31.52 12.99 -16.52
N LEU A 801 31.37 14.13 -15.84
CA LEU A 801 32.33 15.25 -15.93
C LEU A 801 33.73 14.86 -15.44
N LEU A 802 33.82 14.06 -14.37
CA LEU A 802 35.09 13.60 -13.83
C LEU A 802 35.77 12.61 -14.79
N VAL A 803 35.01 11.73 -15.45
CA VAL A 803 35.51 10.83 -16.50
C VAL A 803 36.03 11.62 -17.71
N GLU A 804 35.30 12.63 -18.18
CA GLU A 804 35.75 13.52 -19.26
C GLU A 804 37.04 14.26 -18.87
N LEU A 805 37.13 14.78 -17.64
CA LEU A 805 38.34 15.43 -17.14
C LEU A 805 39.54 14.47 -17.14
N VAL A 806 39.36 13.23 -16.67
CA VAL A 806 40.41 12.20 -16.68
C VAL A 806 40.82 11.86 -18.12
N ALA A 807 39.88 11.73 -19.04
CA ALA A 807 40.17 11.48 -20.45
C ALA A 807 40.99 12.63 -21.07
N ILE A 808 40.65 13.88 -20.76
CA ILE A 808 41.40 15.06 -21.16
C ILE A 808 42.83 15.04 -20.59
N VAL A 809 43.00 14.72 -19.31
CA VAL A 809 44.33 14.61 -18.67
C VAL A 809 45.18 13.52 -19.32
N ILE A 810 44.61 12.34 -19.59
CA ILE A 810 45.30 11.25 -20.29
C ILE A 810 45.71 11.69 -21.70
N PHE A 811 44.81 12.34 -22.44
CA PHE A 811 45.09 12.86 -23.77
C PHE A 811 46.26 13.86 -23.76
N PHE A 812 46.26 14.84 -22.86
CA PHE A 812 47.37 15.79 -22.72
C PHE A 812 48.66 15.10 -22.29
N GLY A 813 48.60 14.13 -21.38
CA GLY A 813 49.74 13.30 -20.99
C GLY A 813 50.35 12.56 -22.18
N GLU A 814 49.53 11.96 -23.04
CA GLU A 814 49.99 11.33 -24.28
C GLU A 814 50.62 12.33 -25.26
N VAL A 815 50.00 13.50 -25.44
CA VAL A 815 50.52 14.57 -26.31
C VAL A 815 51.89 15.03 -25.81
N ILE A 816 52.03 15.28 -24.50
CA ILE A 816 53.29 15.68 -23.86
C ILE A 816 54.34 14.57 -24.02
N ALA A 817 54.00 13.31 -23.74
CA ALA A 817 54.92 12.18 -23.89
C ALA A 817 55.41 12.03 -25.34
N ARG A 818 54.53 12.18 -26.34
CA ARG A 818 54.90 12.18 -27.76
C ARG A 818 55.77 13.37 -28.12
N TYR A 819 55.50 14.55 -27.55
CA TYR A 819 56.29 15.75 -27.76
C TYR A 819 57.71 15.61 -27.18
N VAL A 820 57.84 15.13 -25.94
CA VAL A 820 59.12 14.84 -25.27
C VAL A 820 59.91 13.78 -26.05
N LYS A 821 59.26 12.71 -26.52
CA LYS A 821 59.91 11.68 -27.34
C LYS A 821 60.44 12.26 -28.66
N ARG A 822 59.72 13.18 -29.30
CA ARG A 822 60.20 13.88 -30.51
C ARG A 822 61.37 14.83 -30.20
N LEU A 823 61.35 15.50 -29.06
CA LEU A 823 62.45 16.36 -28.61
C LEU A 823 63.72 15.54 -28.33
N HIS A 824 63.63 14.42 -27.60
CA HIS A 824 64.76 13.53 -27.38
C HIS A 824 65.28 12.89 -28.68
N TRP A 825 64.40 12.54 -29.62
CA TRP A 825 64.84 12.08 -30.94
C TRP A 825 65.63 13.15 -31.70
N LYS A 826 65.23 14.43 -31.58
CA LYS A 826 65.97 15.55 -32.20
C LYS A 826 67.31 15.81 -31.50
N GLN A 827 67.41 15.64 -30.19
CA GLN A 827 68.67 15.80 -29.44
C GLN A 827 69.63 14.61 -29.58
N GLY A 828 69.14 13.39 -29.85
CA GLY A 828 69.96 12.20 -30.11
C GLY A 828 70.59 12.12 -31.50
N ARG A 829 70.33 13.09 -32.38
CA ARG A 829 71.07 13.29 -33.65
C ARG A 829 71.99 14.50 -33.53
N VAL A 830 72.96 14.44 -32.62
CA VAL A 830 74.21 15.15 -32.86
C VAL A 830 74.98 14.28 -33.84
N PRO A 831 75.27 14.73 -35.08
CA PRO A 831 76.13 13.97 -35.97
C PRO A 831 77.49 13.85 -35.28
N SER A 832 77.94 12.61 -35.05
CA SER A 832 79.33 12.32 -34.76
C SER A 832 80.14 12.80 -35.96
N ALA A 833 80.61 14.05 -35.90
CA ALA A 833 81.66 14.53 -36.76
C ALA A 833 82.90 13.68 -36.47
N THR A 834 83.20 12.79 -37.41
CA THR A 834 84.48 12.10 -37.55
C THR A 834 85.61 13.11 -37.47
N LEU A 835 86.57 12.83 -36.59
CA LEU A 835 87.88 13.47 -36.50
C LEU A 835 88.89 12.57 -37.22
#